data_AF-A0A1Y3W810-F1
#
_entry.id   AF-A0A1Y3W810-F1
#
_cell.length_a   1.000
_cell.length_b   1.000
_cell.length_c   1.000
_cell.angle_alpha   90.00
_cell.angle_beta   90.00
_cell.angle_gamma   90.00
#
_symmetry.space_group_name_H-M   'P 1'
#
loop_
_entity.id
_entity.type
_entity.pdbx_description
1 polymer ?
#
loop_
_entity_poly.entity_id
_entity_poly.type
_entity_poly.pdbx_seq_one_letter_code
_entity_poly.pdbx_strand_id
1 'polypeptide(L)'
;MDFVSPEHLFEELPLTKEEAGILDEYICDYDFTVVGKQGPEWIFSFLGVVRAELGGEEMILEDYDLLNDIFIRILEWMLEGSDYLKCFEGVKLNDARMQVERYLDEAIASREAIRLIDAGEEGEYITSKLEKLMVSGYLYKKSLVWITLLTIVRFSPRLHLLPARGLVLLVYNTLNKPNPRVMERFNERVALVREQDDVLCFEGHTRDQIQEAVWILGARILLGDPVQEELASLRSMFFRYLYVLRDKEDEVIRKNAFNSLLFNQKNAVFTWEELLKFSIPVLMESIEEKTVDAIRNCQGRLYEGHGQLLVETKAITLAAPVSLKFDTLMEIDGVALKLGYSKKKLSFEEGLVGTTQAWRGILADFSDELRKSVIHKKRPPVGAVVNIRVKLVHNFKPTLAFVTIVDPQYDGQGILHVSQVTRARLDSLKDILHPGDIMTATVVESEDDRLQFSIWEELNQVAVEHLRVGDQCNALLLSEKNDFVTWLSESGFLVSTPLAEGVSEERGGYYLLEITDVPPVGRIKGKILEATKERFDRHEAVANLVYSYIEECKKYKNGDGQGKFNTGKIERSIGVSGKYVKELIRLLQLYLTQEVCLENLNLLYFIRLLAHVLGDYRLKGYYDCLINHLIVKYEFIEGRLETLDLGVLEKDFRAYPALEPLWAVIRMLASYGDRSFAGDLEHLSHSKDDYVAKVAESILAKEGQGNLTEESRWREDELLELLSLKGKEDTIVGNMKEKQTFKNSLVYPVGAKHVDVEAQLDSIMQDICSFLNGQGGTVYIGMSDKGVPVGIQADLDYLCCNLDKYELFLHQRIKEAFGEEVDRTIQIERKQFGDKVVEALVVPRFDREVEYHSEN
;
A
#
# COMPACT_ATOMS: atom_id res chain seq x y z
N MET A 1 17.75 -75.01 -16.17
CA MET A 1 16.92 -73.79 -16.13
C MET A 1 16.64 -73.63 -14.67
N ASP A 2 17.49 -72.86 -14.00
CA ASP A 2 17.47 -72.87 -12.55
C ASP A 2 16.61 -71.67 -12.16
N PHE A 3 15.35 -71.99 -11.84
CA PHE A 3 14.40 -71.04 -11.31
C PHE A 3 14.94 -70.55 -9.97
N VAL A 4 15.29 -69.27 -9.92
CA VAL A 4 15.67 -68.60 -8.66
C VAL A 4 14.38 -68.34 -7.89
N SER A 5 14.22 -69.01 -6.75
CA SER A 5 13.11 -68.76 -5.83
C SER A 5 13.33 -67.43 -5.08
N PRO A 6 12.26 -66.76 -4.59
CA PRO A 6 12.39 -65.59 -3.73
C PRO A 6 13.26 -65.87 -2.49
N GLU A 7 13.11 -67.04 -1.87
CA GLU A 7 13.92 -67.50 -0.73
C GLU A 7 15.42 -67.53 -1.08
N HIS A 8 15.76 -68.07 -2.26
CA HIS A 8 17.16 -68.15 -2.70
C HIS A 8 17.76 -66.77 -3.00
N LEU A 9 16.98 -65.83 -3.56
CA LEU A 9 17.43 -64.46 -3.81
C LEU A 9 17.78 -63.73 -2.50
N PHE A 10 16.92 -63.82 -1.48
CA PHE A 10 17.16 -63.17 -0.19
C PHE A 10 18.16 -63.91 0.71
N GLU A 11 18.46 -65.18 0.44
CA GLU A 11 19.62 -65.87 1.02
C GLU A 11 20.94 -65.31 0.48
N GLU A 12 21.03 -65.04 -0.83
CA GLU A 12 22.22 -64.45 -1.46
C GLU A 12 22.34 -62.94 -1.19
N LEU A 13 21.21 -62.26 -0.96
CA LEU A 13 21.13 -60.84 -0.61
C LEU A 13 20.60 -60.68 0.83
N PRO A 14 21.44 -60.88 1.87
CA PRO A 14 20.98 -60.80 3.25
C PRO A 14 20.47 -59.39 3.56
N LEU A 15 19.22 -59.31 4.03
CA LEU A 15 18.59 -58.07 4.47
C LEU A 15 18.70 -57.92 5.99
N THR A 16 18.86 -56.69 6.44
CA THR A 16 18.71 -56.32 7.85
C THR A 16 17.25 -56.42 8.28
N LYS A 17 16.99 -56.39 9.60
CA LYS A 17 15.62 -56.43 10.13
C LYS A 17 14.78 -55.23 9.70
N GLU A 18 15.42 -54.07 9.52
CA GLU A 18 14.78 -52.82 9.09
C GLU A 18 14.45 -52.87 7.60
N GLU A 19 15.41 -53.27 6.75
CA GLU A 19 15.21 -53.50 5.32
C GLU A 19 14.09 -54.52 5.02
N ALA A 20 14.05 -55.62 5.77
CA ALA A 20 12.99 -56.63 5.63
C ALA A 20 11.61 -56.08 6.03
N GLY A 21 11.55 -55.25 7.08
CA GLY A 21 10.31 -54.61 7.51
C GLY A 21 9.75 -53.64 6.47
N ILE A 22 10.60 -52.83 5.84
CA ILE A 22 10.22 -51.88 4.78
C ILE A 22 9.79 -52.62 3.51
N LEU A 23 10.50 -53.69 3.16
CA LEU A 23 10.13 -54.51 2.01
C LEU A 23 8.75 -55.12 2.19
N ASP A 24 8.44 -55.62 3.39
CA ASP A 24 7.10 -56.11 3.71
C ASP A 24 6.08 -54.95 3.67
N GLU A 25 6.36 -53.81 4.31
CA GLU A 25 5.42 -52.68 4.39
C GLU A 25 4.95 -52.16 3.01
N TYR A 26 5.87 -51.97 2.07
CA TYR A 26 5.56 -51.39 0.77
C TYR A 26 5.22 -52.43 -0.31
N ILE A 27 5.53 -53.71 -0.10
CA ILE A 27 5.36 -54.77 -1.12
C ILE A 27 4.43 -55.90 -0.64
N CYS A 28 3.75 -55.72 0.50
CA CYS A 28 2.77 -56.67 1.08
C CYS A 28 1.70 -57.16 0.10
N ASP A 29 1.28 -56.32 -0.86
CA ASP A 29 0.23 -56.65 -1.84
C ASP A 29 0.76 -57.44 -3.05
N TYR A 30 2.08 -57.64 -3.17
CA TYR A 30 2.65 -58.43 -4.25
C TYR A 30 2.53 -59.93 -3.98
N ASP A 31 1.68 -60.60 -4.76
CA ASP A 31 1.45 -62.03 -4.61
C ASP A 31 2.62 -62.87 -5.18
N PHE A 32 3.59 -63.19 -4.33
CA PHE A 32 4.70 -64.08 -4.65
C PHE A 32 4.24 -65.52 -4.98
N THR A 33 2.98 -65.91 -4.74
CA THR A 33 2.47 -67.24 -5.11
C THR A 33 2.29 -67.41 -6.63
N VAL A 34 2.29 -66.32 -7.40
CA VAL A 34 2.15 -66.31 -8.87
C VAL A 34 3.50 -66.43 -9.60
N VAL A 35 4.62 -66.35 -8.87
CA VAL A 35 6.01 -66.37 -9.38
C VAL A 35 6.27 -67.61 -10.25
N GLY A 36 5.73 -68.77 -9.87
CA GLY A 36 5.86 -70.01 -10.65
C GLY A 36 5.20 -69.97 -12.04
N LYS A 37 4.23 -69.06 -12.29
CA LYS A 37 3.59 -68.85 -13.59
C LYS A 37 4.32 -67.83 -14.46
N GLN A 38 5.05 -66.90 -13.84
CA GLN A 38 5.82 -65.85 -14.53
C GLN A 38 7.20 -66.32 -15.02
N GLY A 39 7.68 -67.47 -14.51
CA GLY A 39 8.97 -68.03 -14.93
C GLY A 39 10.14 -67.09 -14.61
N PRO A 40 11.24 -67.09 -15.38
CA PRO A 40 12.42 -66.25 -15.13
C PRO A 40 12.21 -64.75 -15.41
N GLU A 41 10.97 -64.27 -15.55
CA GLU A 41 10.65 -62.84 -15.70
C GLU A 41 10.08 -62.24 -14.41
N TRP A 42 9.91 -63.04 -13.35
CA TRP A 42 9.31 -62.60 -12.09
C TRP A 42 10.13 -61.51 -11.39
N ILE A 43 11.47 -61.55 -11.45
CA ILE A 43 12.33 -60.53 -10.84
C ILE A 43 12.11 -59.17 -11.53
N PHE A 44 11.90 -59.14 -12.85
CA PHE A 44 11.56 -57.90 -13.56
C PHE A 44 10.18 -57.36 -13.16
N SER A 45 9.22 -58.26 -12.90
CA SER A 45 7.90 -57.86 -12.38
C SER A 45 8.00 -57.29 -10.97
N PHE A 46 8.81 -57.91 -10.11
CA PHE A 46 9.12 -57.43 -8.77
C PHE A 46 9.85 -56.08 -8.78
N LEU A 47 10.90 -55.92 -9.60
CA LEU A 47 11.58 -54.64 -9.80
C LEU A 47 10.62 -53.55 -10.34
N GLY A 48 9.64 -53.94 -11.15
CA GLY A 48 8.59 -53.04 -11.61
C GLY A 48 7.72 -52.50 -10.47
N VAL A 49 7.41 -53.33 -9.48
CA VAL A 49 6.67 -52.95 -8.27
C VAL A 49 7.51 -52.08 -7.35
N VAL A 50 8.75 -52.50 -7.03
CA VAL A 50 9.67 -51.68 -6.22
C VAL A 50 9.86 -50.29 -6.85
N ARG A 51 10.02 -50.22 -8.18
CA ARG A 51 10.14 -48.95 -8.90
C ARG A 51 8.87 -48.10 -8.86
N ALA A 52 7.69 -48.72 -8.84
CA ALA A 52 6.43 -48.01 -8.70
C ALA A 52 6.29 -47.39 -7.31
N GLU A 53 6.66 -48.13 -6.26
CA GLU A 53 6.66 -47.66 -4.87
C GLU A 53 7.69 -46.54 -4.64
N LEU A 54 8.91 -46.71 -5.15
CA LEU A 54 9.92 -45.64 -5.16
C LEU A 54 9.40 -44.39 -5.91
N GLY A 55 8.49 -44.55 -6.87
CA GLY A 55 7.83 -43.45 -7.58
C GLY A 55 6.67 -42.78 -6.84
N GLY A 56 6.13 -43.38 -5.78
CA GLY A 56 4.97 -42.87 -5.03
C GLY A 56 5.29 -41.61 -4.23
N GLU A 57 4.34 -40.70 -4.02
CA GLU A 57 4.61 -39.38 -3.39
C GLU A 57 4.70 -39.39 -1.85
N GLU A 58 4.19 -40.43 -1.19
CA GLU A 58 3.97 -40.49 0.27
C GLU A 58 5.13 -41.09 1.09
N MET A 59 6.08 -41.77 0.45
CA MET A 59 7.22 -42.40 1.13
C MET A 59 8.18 -41.35 1.71
N ILE A 60 8.64 -41.57 2.94
CA ILE A 60 9.61 -40.72 3.66
C ILE A 60 11.05 -41.01 3.21
N LEU A 61 11.99 -40.10 3.53
CA LEU A 61 13.39 -40.19 3.08
C LEU A 61 14.10 -41.45 3.59
N GLU A 62 13.90 -41.81 4.86
CA GLU A 62 14.54 -42.97 5.49
C GLU A 62 14.11 -44.29 4.82
N ASP A 63 12.81 -44.47 4.60
CA ASP A 63 12.28 -45.66 3.92
C ASP A 63 12.68 -45.73 2.45
N TYR A 64 12.75 -44.57 1.79
CA TYR A 64 13.20 -44.46 0.40
C TYR A 64 14.67 -44.86 0.24
N ASP A 65 15.54 -44.45 1.16
CA ASP A 65 16.96 -44.81 1.14
C ASP A 65 17.16 -46.32 1.25
N LEU A 66 16.51 -46.93 2.26
CA LEU A 66 16.58 -48.37 2.51
C LEU A 66 16.00 -49.19 1.35
N LEU A 67 14.84 -48.81 0.82
CA LEU A 67 14.23 -49.51 -0.33
C LEU A 67 15.07 -49.34 -1.61
N ASN A 68 15.65 -48.16 -1.84
CA ASN A 68 16.51 -47.89 -3.00
C ASN A 68 17.83 -48.67 -2.91
N ASP A 69 18.40 -48.84 -1.71
CA ASP A 69 19.60 -49.66 -1.51
C ASP A 69 19.33 -51.15 -1.75
N ILE A 70 18.18 -51.69 -1.31
CA ILE A 70 17.74 -53.05 -1.67
C ILE A 70 17.61 -53.18 -3.19
N PHE A 71 16.97 -52.19 -3.82
CA PHE A 71 16.79 -52.16 -5.27
C PHE A 71 18.13 -52.17 -6.03
N ILE A 72 19.11 -51.36 -5.61
CA ILE A 72 20.47 -51.35 -6.19
C ILE A 72 21.15 -52.71 -6.03
N ARG A 73 21.10 -53.31 -4.83
CA ARG A 73 21.72 -54.62 -4.58
C ARG A 73 21.16 -55.74 -5.46
N ILE A 74 19.84 -55.74 -5.70
CA ILE A 74 19.21 -56.71 -6.60
C ILE A 74 19.67 -56.48 -8.05
N LEU A 75 19.77 -55.23 -8.50
CA LEU A 75 20.23 -54.90 -9.85
C LEU A 75 21.70 -55.25 -10.08
N GLU A 76 22.58 -54.96 -9.10
CA GLU A 76 24.01 -55.35 -9.12
C GLU A 76 24.16 -56.88 -9.15
N TRP A 77 23.37 -57.60 -8.36
CA TRP A 77 23.34 -59.05 -8.37
C TRP A 77 22.91 -59.63 -9.73
N MET A 78 21.93 -59.01 -10.40
CA MET A 78 21.51 -59.45 -11.74
C MET A 78 22.58 -59.25 -12.82
N LEU A 79 23.39 -58.20 -12.72
CA LEU A 79 24.42 -57.86 -13.72
C LEU A 79 25.75 -58.60 -13.48
N GLU A 80 26.22 -58.60 -12.24
CA GLU A 80 27.58 -59.02 -11.87
C GLU A 80 27.61 -60.20 -10.89
N GLY A 81 26.57 -60.32 -10.04
CA GLY A 81 26.53 -61.30 -8.95
C GLY A 81 25.94 -62.66 -9.31
N SER A 82 25.33 -62.82 -10.49
CA SER A 82 24.61 -64.05 -10.85
C SER A 82 24.64 -64.39 -12.34
N ASP A 83 24.32 -65.64 -12.64
CA ASP A 83 24.11 -66.13 -14.00
C ASP A 83 22.66 -65.92 -14.49
N TYR A 84 21.83 -65.20 -13.73
CA TYR A 84 20.40 -65.02 -13.98
C TYR A 84 20.11 -64.53 -15.40
N LEU A 85 20.81 -63.48 -15.86
CA LEU A 85 20.58 -62.92 -17.19
C LEU A 85 20.92 -63.91 -18.33
N LYS A 86 21.77 -64.92 -18.10
CA LYS A 86 22.05 -65.97 -19.10
C LYS A 86 20.80 -66.82 -19.44
N CYS A 87 19.72 -66.72 -18.66
CA CYS A 87 18.43 -67.34 -18.98
C CYS A 87 17.77 -66.74 -20.23
N PHE A 88 18.19 -65.55 -20.66
CA PHE A 88 17.73 -64.90 -21.89
C PHE A 88 18.75 -65.09 -23.02
N GLU A 89 18.28 -65.34 -24.24
CA GLU A 89 19.14 -65.53 -25.42
C GLU A 89 18.96 -64.41 -26.47
N GLY A 90 20.05 -64.09 -27.19
CA GLY A 90 20.03 -63.19 -28.34
C GLY A 90 19.63 -61.75 -28.01
N VAL A 91 18.64 -61.21 -28.72
CA VAL A 91 18.19 -59.81 -28.58
C VAL A 91 17.60 -59.53 -27.19
N LYS A 92 16.86 -60.50 -26.62
CA LYS A 92 16.23 -60.37 -25.30
C LYS A 92 17.25 -60.21 -24.17
N LEU A 93 18.42 -60.84 -24.28
CA LEU A 93 19.52 -60.69 -23.32
C LEU A 93 20.05 -59.25 -23.31
N ASN A 94 20.25 -58.67 -24.48
CA ASN A 94 20.76 -57.31 -24.61
C ASN A 94 19.70 -56.29 -24.14
N ASP A 95 18.42 -56.51 -24.44
CA ASP A 95 17.33 -55.66 -23.95
C ASP A 95 17.21 -55.71 -22.42
N ALA A 96 17.28 -56.92 -21.84
CA ALA A 96 17.26 -57.11 -20.39
C ALA A 96 18.46 -56.44 -19.70
N ARG A 97 19.68 -56.59 -20.24
CA ARG A 97 20.88 -55.92 -19.74
C ARG A 97 20.74 -54.40 -19.77
N MET A 98 20.35 -53.85 -20.91
CA MET A 98 20.16 -52.40 -21.06
C MET A 98 19.08 -51.86 -20.13
N GLN A 99 18.02 -52.65 -19.86
CA GLN A 99 16.98 -52.28 -18.91
C GLN A 99 17.49 -52.26 -17.46
N VAL A 100 18.24 -53.29 -17.04
CA VAL A 100 18.82 -53.37 -15.69
C VAL A 100 19.87 -52.28 -15.48
N GLU A 101 20.76 -52.06 -16.45
CA GLU A 101 21.74 -50.96 -16.44
C GLU A 101 21.06 -49.60 -16.32
N ARG A 102 19.97 -49.37 -17.06
CA ARG A 102 19.20 -48.13 -16.94
C ARG A 102 18.61 -47.98 -15.54
N TYR A 103 17.99 -49.02 -14.98
CA TYR A 103 17.43 -48.95 -13.62
C TYR A 103 18.50 -48.72 -12.57
N LEU A 104 19.68 -49.32 -12.74
CA LEU A 104 20.81 -49.13 -11.84
C LEU A 104 21.33 -47.69 -11.91
N ASP A 105 21.50 -47.14 -13.11
CA ASP A 105 21.89 -45.74 -13.31
C ASP A 105 20.86 -44.77 -12.66
N GLU A 106 19.56 -45.03 -12.83
CA GLU A 106 18.47 -44.25 -12.21
C GLU A 106 18.55 -44.31 -10.66
N ALA A 107 18.71 -45.51 -10.09
CA ALA A 107 18.76 -45.74 -8.65
C ALA A 107 20.03 -45.14 -8.00
N ILE A 108 21.19 -45.24 -8.67
CA ILE A 108 22.44 -44.59 -8.25
C ILE A 108 22.28 -43.07 -8.25
N ALA A 109 21.61 -42.50 -9.26
CA ALA A 109 21.35 -41.06 -9.33
C ALA A 109 20.45 -40.57 -8.18
N SER A 110 19.48 -41.39 -7.76
CA SER A 110 18.68 -41.14 -6.55
C SER A 110 19.49 -41.26 -5.26
N ARG A 111 20.35 -42.29 -5.13
CA ARG A 111 21.24 -42.43 -3.95
C ARG A 111 22.19 -41.25 -3.80
N GLU A 112 22.73 -40.74 -4.91
CA GLU A 112 23.55 -39.54 -4.89
C GLU A 112 22.76 -38.31 -4.41
N ALA A 113 21.46 -38.20 -4.72
CA ALA A 113 20.62 -37.12 -4.19
C ALA A 113 20.49 -37.19 -2.67
N ILE A 114 20.32 -38.39 -2.11
CA ILE A 114 20.22 -38.62 -0.66
C ILE A 114 21.53 -38.23 0.02
N ARG A 115 22.67 -38.71 -0.52
CA ARG A 115 24.01 -38.32 -0.05
C ARG A 115 24.21 -36.80 0.00
N LEU A 116 23.74 -36.08 -1.03
CA LEU A 116 23.84 -34.62 -1.08
C LEU A 116 22.98 -33.93 -0.02
N ILE A 117 21.78 -34.46 0.28
CA ILE A 117 20.88 -33.93 1.32
C ILE A 117 21.51 -34.13 2.71
N ASP A 118 22.05 -35.32 2.98
CA ASP A 118 22.67 -35.63 4.27
C ASP A 118 23.93 -34.80 4.51
N ALA A 119 24.69 -34.54 3.44
CA ALA A 119 25.87 -33.69 3.48
C ALA A 119 25.55 -32.18 3.57
N GLY A 120 24.32 -31.76 3.26
CA GLY A 120 23.95 -30.35 3.16
C GLY A 120 24.50 -29.65 1.91
N GLU A 121 24.93 -30.42 0.90
CA GLU A 121 25.55 -29.93 -0.35
C GLU A 121 24.52 -29.76 -1.48
N GLU A 122 23.23 -30.02 -1.22
CA GLU A 122 22.20 -30.04 -2.26
C GLU A 122 22.06 -28.69 -2.98
N GLY A 123 22.31 -27.57 -2.28
CA GLY A 123 22.19 -26.24 -2.85
C GLY A 123 23.29 -25.86 -3.83
N GLU A 124 24.53 -26.25 -3.53
CA GLU A 124 25.66 -26.06 -4.44
C GLU A 124 25.51 -26.93 -5.69
N TYR A 125 25.04 -28.16 -5.51
CA TYR A 125 24.78 -29.08 -6.62
C TYR A 125 23.72 -28.55 -7.58
N ILE A 126 22.54 -28.16 -7.06
CA ILE A 126 21.43 -27.62 -7.88
C ILE A 126 21.93 -26.40 -8.65
N THR A 127 22.55 -25.45 -7.96
CA THR A 127 23.02 -24.19 -8.57
C THR A 127 24.05 -24.48 -9.66
N SER A 128 25.08 -25.28 -9.38
CA SER A 128 26.14 -25.61 -10.35
C SER A 128 25.61 -26.33 -11.60
N LYS A 129 24.68 -27.28 -11.44
CA LYS A 129 24.11 -28.01 -12.59
C LYS A 129 23.21 -27.13 -13.43
N LEU A 130 22.34 -26.33 -12.82
CA LEU A 130 21.45 -25.44 -13.57
C LEU A 130 22.21 -24.30 -14.26
N GLU A 131 23.29 -23.79 -13.66
CA GLU A 131 24.18 -22.82 -14.32
C GLU A 131 24.87 -23.42 -15.55
N LYS A 132 25.39 -24.65 -15.45
CA LYS A 132 25.98 -25.35 -16.61
C LYS A 132 24.97 -25.51 -17.74
N LEU A 133 23.71 -25.81 -17.40
CA LEU A 133 22.63 -25.88 -18.38
C LEU A 133 22.38 -24.53 -19.07
N MET A 134 22.47 -23.42 -18.34
CA MET A 134 22.33 -22.07 -18.92
C MET A 134 23.49 -21.69 -19.84
N VAL A 135 24.71 -22.14 -19.54
CA VAL A 135 25.90 -21.81 -20.35
C VAL A 135 25.95 -22.61 -21.66
N SER A 136 25.75 -23.93 -21.59
CA SER A 136 25.94 -24.82 -22.75
C SER A 136 24.64 -25.23 -23.45
N GLY A 137 23.48 -25.04 -22.81
CA GLY A 137 22.20 -25.64 -23.23
C GLY A 137 22.15 -27.16 -23.07
N TYR A 138 23.21 -27.80 -22.57
CA TYR A 138 23.34 -29.26 -22.52
C TYR A 138 24.01 -29.77 -21.24
N LEU A 139 23.36 -30.73 -20.59
CA LEU A 139 23.91 -31.45 -19.45
C LEU A 139 24.38 -32.84 -19.88
N TYR A 140 25.63 -33.17 -19.53
CA TYR A 140 26.12 -34.53 -19.63
C TYR A 140 25.28 -35.46 -18.75
N LYS A 141 24.83 -36.59 -19.30
CA LYS A 141 23.87 -37.52 -18.64
C LYS A 141 22.62 -36.81 -18.11
N LYS A 142 21.98 -35.99 -18.97
CA LYS A 142 20.81 -35.16 -18.65
C LYS A 142 19.73 -35.90 -17.86
N SER A 143 19.37 -37.13 -18.24
CA SER A 143 18.35 -37.93 -17.54
C SER A 143 18.69 -38.17 -16.07
N LEU A 144 19.92 -38.58 -15.78
CA LEU A 144 20.37 -38.89 -14.42
C LEU A 144 20.46 -37.64 -13.57
N VAL A 145 20.98 -36.53 -14.12
CA VAL A 145 21.00 -35.25 -13.39
C VAL A 145 19.59 -34.79 -13.03
N TRP A 146 18.62 -34.95 -13.93
CA TRP A 146 17.23 -34.61 -13.63
C TRP A 146 16.61 -35.51 -12.56
N ILE A 147 16.94 -36.80 -12.54
CA ILE A 147 16.51 -37.71 -11.47
C ILE A 147 17.07 -37.23 -10.13
N THR A 148 18.39 -36.96 -10.06
CA THR A 148 19.00 -36.42 -8.84
C THR A 148 18.30 -35.13 -8.39
N LEU A 149 18.08 -34.17 -9.30
CA LEU A 149 17.38 -32.91 -8.98
C LEU A 149 15.96 -33.14 -8.46
N LEU A 150 15.17 -34.02 -9.10
CA LEU A 150 13.80 -34.30 -8.70
C LEU A 150 13.73 -35.02 -7.34
N THR A 151 14.67 -35.93 -7.08
CA THR A 151 14.80 -36.60 -5.77
C THR A 151 15.18 -35.59 -4.67
N ILE A 152 16.09 -34.65 -4.95
CA ILE A 152 16.38 -33.53 -4.01
C ILE A 152 15.13 -32.68 -3.77
N VAL A 153 14.40 -32.30 -4.82
CA VAL A 153 13.16 -31.51 -4.71
C VAL A 153 12.08 -32.24 -3.91
N ARG A 154 12.05 -33.57 -4.01
CA ARG A 154 11.12 -34.39 -3.25
C ARG A 154 11.48 -34.37 -1.77
N PHE A 155 12.71 -34.67 -1.40
CA PHE A 155 13.03 -34.98 0.00
C PHE A 155 13.69 -33.84 0.79
N SER A 156 14.35 -32.87 0.16
CA SER A 156 15.08 -31.84 0.91
C SER A 156 14.13 -30.89 1.64
N PRO A 157 14.23 -30.77 2.97
CA PRO A 157 13.47 -29.79 3.74
C PRO A 157 14.05 -28.37 3.60
N ARG A 158 15.28 -28.24 3.06
CA ARG A 158 16.06 -26.98 2.98
C ARG A 158 15.97 -26.30 1.61
N LEU A 159 15.05 -26.73 0.75
CA LEU A 159 14.87 -26.13 -0.59
C LEU A 159 14.61 -24.62 -0.57
N HIS A 160 13.98 -24.09 0.47
CA HIS A 160 13.78 -22.64 0.62
C HIS A 160 15.06 -21.88 1.01
N LEU A 161 16.09 -22.57 1.53
CA LEU A 161 17.40 -22.03 1.90
C LEU A 161 18.41 -22.07 0.75
N LEU A 162 18.00 -22.53 -0.43
CA LEU A 162 18.85 -22.50 -1.61
C LEU A 162 19.35 -21.08 -1.91
N PRO A 163 20.55 -20.94 -2.50
CA PRO A 163 20.98 -19.67 -3.06
C PRO A 163 19.88 -19.12 -3.99
N ALA A 164 19.59 -17.83 -3.89
CA ALA A 164 18.47 -17.22 -4.62
C ALA A 164 18.53 -17.52 -6.13
N ARG A 165 19.74 -17.54 -6.72
CA ARG A 165 19.97 -17.94 -8.11
C ARG A 165 19.53 -19.37 -8.41
N GLY A 166 19.93 -20.32 -7.57
CA GLY A 166 19.63 -21.74 -7.74
C GLY A 166 18.13 -22.01 -7.68
N LEU A 167 17.44 -21.36 -6.73
CA LEU A 167 15.99 -21.45 -6.60
C LEU A 167 15.26 -20.85 -7.80
N VAL A 168 15.66 -19.66 -8.27
CA VAL A 168 15.06 -19.02 -9.45
C VAL A 168 15.30 -19.85 -10.72
N LEU A 169 16.50 -20.42 -10.88
CA LEU A 169 16.81 -21.33 -11.98
C LEU A 169 15.94 -22.60 -11.92
N LEU A 170 15.71 -23.14 -10.73
CA LEU A 170 14.85 -24.32 -10.54
C LEU A 170 13.40 -24.01 -10.93
N VAL A 171 12.87 -22.85 -10.52
CA VAL A 171 11.56 -22.35 -10.94
C VAL A 171 11.49 -22.17 -12.46
N TYR A 172 12.49 -21.51 -13.05
CA TYR A 172 12.55 -21.26 -14.50
C TYR A 172 12.50 -22.57 -15.31
N ASN A 173 13.29 -23.57 -14.91
CA ASN A 173 13.33 -24.84 -15.63
C ASN A 173 12.08 -25.71 -15.41
N THR A 174 11.27 -25.41 -14.39
CA THR A 174 10.00 -26.10 -14.11
C THR A 174 8.77 -25.36 -14.63
N LEU A 175 8.91 -24.22 -15.30
CA LEU A 175 7.79 -23.44 -15.86
C LEU A 175 6.86 -24.25 -16.78
N ASN A 176 7.43 -25.13 -17.61
CA ASN A 176 6.65 -25.95 -18.56
C ASN A 176 5.91 -27.11 -17.90
N LYS A 177 6.38 -27.57 -16.74
CA LYS A 177 5.80 -28.66 -15.94
C LYS A 177 5.93 -28.28 -14.46
N PRO A 178 5.03 -27.42 -13.94
CA PRO A 178 5.16 -26.86 -12.60
C PRO A 178 5.09 -27.98 -11.58
N ASN A 179 6.11 -28.06 -10.73
CA ASN A 179 6.13 -28.96 -9.60
C ASN A 179 5.56 -28.21 -8.37
N PRO A 180 4.49 -28.72 -7.72
CA PRO A 180 3.84 -28.05 -6.61
C PRO A 180 4.80 -27.80 -5.43
N ARG A 181 5.72 -28.73 -5.14
CA ARG A 181 6.70 -28.57 -4.05
C ARG A 181 7.68 -27.43 -4.34
N VAL A 182 8.15 -27.29 -5.59
CA VAL A 182 9.04 -26.18 -5.97
C VAL A 182 8.33 -24.84 -5.79
N MET A 183 7.07 -24.76 -6.20
CA MET A 183 6.27 -23.54 -6.08
C MET A 183 5.94 -23.19 -4.62
N GLU A 184 5.63 -24.19 -3.80
CA GLU A 184 5.41 -24.02 -2.36
C GLU A 184 6.66 -23.45 -1.68
N ARG A 185 7.83 -24.08 -1.88
CA ARG A 185 9.12 -23.61 -1.32
C ARG A 185 9.51 -22.22 -1.84
N PHE A 186 9.22 -21.94 -3.10
CA PHE A 186 9.43 -20.61 -3.66
C PHE A 186 8.53 -19.56 -2.99
N ASN A 187 7.25 -19.86 -2.78
CA ASN A 187 6.33 -18.96 -2.08
C ASN A 187 6.74 -18.74 -0.61
N GLU A 188 7.23 -19.77 0.08
CA GLU A 188 7.82 -19.64 1.43
C GLU A 188 9.00 -18.67 1.42
N ARG A 189 9.91 -18.79 0.44
CA ARG A 189 11.06 -17.88 0.31
C ARG A 189 10.62 -16.44 0.02
N VAL A 190 9.58 -16.24 -0.80
CA VAL A 190 8.99 -14.91 -1.04
C VAL A 190 8.40 -14.32 0.25
N ALA A 191 7.71 -15.14 1.06
CA ALA A 191 7.18 -14.70 2.36
C ALA A 191 8.31 -14.29 3.31
N LEU A 192 9.39 -15.10 3.38
CA LEU A 192 10.57 -14.82 4.18
C LEU A 192 11.26 -13.51 3.77
N VAL A 193 11.35 -13.21 2.47
CA VAL A 193 11.90 -11.92 1.98
C VAL A 193 11.08 -10.74 2.51
N ARG A 194 9.75 -10.85 2.60
CA ARG A 194 8.89 -9.79 3.17
C ARG A 194 9.09 -9.63 4.67
N GLU A 195 9.17 -10.75 5.40
CA GLU A 195 9.40 -10.74 6.85
C GLU A 195 10.78 -10.17 7.19
N GLN A 196 11.80 -10.48 6.38
CA GLN A 196 13.14 -9.94 6.52
C GLN A 196 13.19 -8.43 6.22
N ASP A 197 12.43 -7.92 5.24
CA ASP A 197 12.35 -6.46 4.98
C ASP A 197 11.88 -5.69 6.21
N ASP A 198 10.89 -6.22 6.95
CA ASP A 198 10.38 -5.63 8.20
C ASP A 198 11.45 -5.54 9.31
N VAL A 199 12.44 -6.43 9.32
CA VAL A 199 13.54 -6.41 10.31
C VAL A 199 14.70 -5.55 9.81
N LEU A 200 15.15 -5.82 8.59
CA LEU A 200 16.32 -5.19 7.98
C LEU A 200 16.13 -3.69 7.74
N CYS A 201 14.89 -3.21 7.62
CA CYS A 201 14.63 -1.77 7.56
C CYS A 201 15.13 -1.01 8.82
N PHE A 202 15.24 -1.67 9.96
CA PHE A 202 15.69 -1.09 11.23
C PHE A 202 17.16 -1.40 11.52
N GLU A 203 17.65 -2.53 11.00
CA GLU A 203 19.02 -3.02 11.24
C GLU A 203 20.01 -2.60 10.15
N GLY A 204 19.50 -2.29 8.95
CA GLY A 204 20.27 -2.02 7.75
C GLY A 204 20.26 -3.20 6.77
N HIS A 205 20.52 -2.92 5.50
CA HIS A 205 20.62 -3.93 4.45
C HIS A 205 22.05 -4.06 3.94
N THR A 206 22.50 -5.29 3.68
CA THR A 206 23.71 -5.49 2.87
C THR A 206 23.36 -5.52 1.38
N ARG A 207 24.32 -5.14 0.53
CA ARG A 207 24.13 -5.16 -0.94
C ARG A 207 23.73 -6.55 -1.46
N ASP A 208 24.32 -7.60 -0.91
CA ASP A 208 24.06 -8.99 -1.30
C ASP A 208 22.64 -9.42 -0.95
N GLN A 209 22.15 -9.06 0.25
CA GLN A 209 20.77 -9.34 0.67
C GLN A 209 19.74 -8.68 -0.25
N ILE A 210 20.00 -7.43 -0.67
CA ILE A 210 19.12 -6.72 -1.60
C ILE A 210 19.15 -7.40 -2.98
N GLN A 211 20.32 -7.82 -3.47
CA GLN A 211 20.44 -8.53 -4.74
C GLN A 211 19.68 -9.87 -4.74
N GLU A 212 19.81 -10.65 -3.67
CA GLU A 212 19.03 -11.89 -3.51
C GLU A 212 17.52 -11.61 -3.52
N ALA A 213 17.08 -10.58 -2.81
CA ALA A 213 15.67 -10.20 -2.78
C ALA A 213 15.17 -9.78 -4.17
N VAL A 214 15.95 -9.00 -4.92
CA VAL A 214 15.62 -8.60 -6.30
C VAL A 214 15.46 -9.83 -7.20
N TRP A 215 16.30 -10.85 -7.05
CA TRP A 215 16.15 -12.11 -7.80
C TRP A 215 14.84 -12.83 -7.51
N ILE A 216 14.54 -13.05 -6.24
CA ILE A 216 13.32 -13.76 -5.82
C ILE A 216 12.07 -12.98 -6.22
N LEU A 217 12.04 -11.67 -5.96
CA LEU A 217 10.91 -10.81 -6.32
C LEU A 217 10.74 -10.69 -7.83
N GLY A 218 11.85 -10.56 -8.57
CA GLY A 218 11.83 -10.51 -10.04
C GLY A 218 11.22 -11.77 -10.64
N ALA A 219 11.62 -12.96 -10.16
CA ALA A 219 11.04 -14.22 -10.59
C ALA A 219 9.55 -14.30 -10.24
N ARG A 220 9.17 -13.78 -9.06
CA ARG A 220 7.77 -13.76 -8.63
C ARG A 220 6.88 -12.89 -9.51
N ILE A 221 7.39 -11.74 -9.96
CA ILE A 221 6.71 -10.82 -10.88
C ILE A 221 6.50 -11.49 -12.25
N LEU A 222 7.52 -12.20 -12.76
CA LEU A 222 7.46 -12.87 -14.06
C LEU A 222 6.54 -14.10 -14.08
N LEU A 223 6.36 -14.78 -12.96
CA LEU A 223 5.45 -15.92 -12.83
C LEU A 223 3.97 -15.55 -13.01
N GLY A 224 3.59 -14.30 -12.74
CA GLY A 224 2.19 -13.86 -12.74
C GLY A 224 1.37 -14.35 -11.52
N ASP A 225 0.22 -13.72 -11.30
CA ASP A 225 -0.56 -13.53 -10.05
C ASP A 225 -0.65 -14.69 -9.02
N PRO A 226 -0.64 -14.32 -7.71
CA PRO A 226 -1.87 -14.31 -6.92
C PRO A 226 -2.12 -12.94 -6.29
N VAL A 227 -3.41 -12.63 -6.06
CA VAL A 227 -3.97 -11.42 -5.43
C VAL A 227 -3.36 -10.09 -5.92
N GLN A 228 -4.15 -9.31 -6.66
CA GLN A 228 -3.77 -8.00 -7.22
C GLN A 228 -3.07 -7.04 -6.24
N GLU A 229 -3.42 -7.06 -4.94
CA GLU A 229 -2.75 -6.24 -3.92
C GLU A 229 -1.35 -6.76 -3.56
N GLU A 230 -1.19 -8.07 -3.41
CA GLU A 230 0.09 -8.67 -3.04
C GLU A 230 1.13 -8.52 -4.15
N LEU A 231 0.73 -8.79 -5.40
CA LEU A 231 1.59 -8.59 -6.55
C LEU A 231 2.04 -7.12 -6.67
N ALA A 232 1.12 -6.16 -6.45
CA ALA A 232 1.45 -4.74 -6.47
C ALA A 232 2.47 -4.36 -5.40
N SER A 233 2.32 -4.89 -4.17
CA SER A 233 3.28 -4.68 -3.07
C SER A 233 4.65 -5.30 -3.38
N LEU A 234 4.70 -6.53 -3.90
CA LEU A 234 5.96 -7.21 -4.24
C LEU A 234 6.68 -6.53 -5.42
N ARG A 235 5.92 -6.09 -6.43
CA ARG A 235 6.46 -5.34 -7.57
C ARG A 235 7.01 -3.99 -7.14
N SER A 236 6.33 -3.32 -6.23
CA SER A 236 6.80 -2.07 -5.65
C SER A 236 8.10 -2.25 -4.86
N MET A 237 8.16 -3.28 -4.01
CA MET A 237 9.37 -3.67 -3.26
C MET A 237 10.55 -3.99 -4.18
N PHE A 238 10.31 -4.69 -5.29
CA PHE A 238 11.34 -4.97 -6.29
C PHE A 238 11.99 -3.70 -6.85
N PHE A 239 11.19 -2.72 -7.28
CA PHE A 239 11.72 -1.46 -7.78
C PHE A 239 12.36 -0.62 -6.67
N ARG A 240 11.82 -0.64 -5.45
CA ARG A 240 12.46 0.00 -4.29
C ARG A 240 13.87 -0.53 -4.06
N TYR A 241 14.06 -1.84 -4.11
CA TYR A 241 15.38 -2.44 -3.96
C TYR A 241 16.33 -2.15 -5.13
N LEU A 242 15.83 -2.12 -6.36
CA LEU A 242 16.62 -1.66 -7.51
C LEU A 242 17.07 -0.20 -7.35
N TYR A 243 16.21 0.68 -6.85
CA TYR A 243 16.53 2.08 -6.59
C TYR A 243 17.61 2.22 -5.52
N VAL A 244 17.57 1.40 -4.46
CA VAL A 244 18.62 1.38 -3.42
C VAL A 244 19.96 0.84 -3.97
N LEU A 245 19.94 -0.16 -4.86
CA LEU A 245 21.17 -0.68 -5.50
C LEU A 245 21.83 0.30 -6.47
N ARG A 246 21.14 1.39 -6.84
CA ARG A 246 21.59 2.48 -7.73
C ARG A 246 21.82 3.79 -6.99
N ASP A 247 22.09 3.71 -5.69
CA ASP A 247 22.43 4.87 -4.86
C ASP A 247 21.36 5.98 -4.87
N LYS A 248 20.10 5.64 -5.18
CA LYS A 248 18.91 6.51 -5.15
C LYS A 248 18.90 7.64 -6.21
N GLU A 249 19.57 7.48 -7.34
CA GLU A 249 19.62 8.53 -8.37
C GLU A 249 18.51 8.42 -9.43
N ASP A 250 17.99 7.21 -9.67
CA ASP A 250 17.13 6.95 -10.82
C ASP A 250 15.63 7.25 -10.56
N GLU A 251 15.14 8.34 -11.14
CA GLU A 251 13.74 8.75 -11.04
C GLU A 251 12.75 7.77 -11.66
N VAL A 252 13.12 7.08 -12.74
CA VAL A 252 12.24 6.18 -13.49
C VAL A 252 11.91 4.98 -12.62
N ILE A 253 12.91 4.42 -11.94
CA ILE A 253 12.71 3.32 -10.99
C ILE A 253 11.84 3.76 -9.82
N ARG A 254 12.10 4.93 -9.24
CA ARG A 254 11.31 5.48 -8.12
C ARG A 254 9.84 5.63 -8.52
N LYS A 255 9.58 6.22 -9.69
CA LYS A 255 8.23 6.35 -10.27
C LYS A 255 7.59 4.99 -10.52
N ASN A 256 8.33 4.02 -11.04
CA ASN A 256 7.84 2.65 -11.25
C ASN A 256 7.48 1.95 -9.92
N ALA A 257 8.24 2.16 -8.85
CA ALA A 257 7.93 1.64 -7.52
C ALA A 257 6.59 2.22 -7.01
N PHE A 258 6.43 3.54 -7.13
CA PHE A 258 5.24 4.28 -6.72
C PHE A 258 4.00 3.88 -7.52
N ASN A 259 4.11 3.87 -8.86
CA ASN A 259 3.03 3.55 -9.77
C ASN A 259 2.60 2.08 -9.68
N SER A 260 3.54 1.16 -9.43
CA SER A 260 3.23 -0.27 -9.26
C SER A 260 2.32 -0.51 -8.06
N LEU A 261 2.57 0.16 -6.92
CA LEU A 261 1.71 0.04 -5.75
C LEU A 261 0.35 0.68 -6.02
N LEU A 262 0.31 1.94 -6.47
CA LEU A 262 -0.91 2.75 -6.53
C LEU A 262 -1.86 2.41 -7.68
N PHE A 263 -1.32 2.14 -8.87
CA PHE A 263 -2.09 1.96 -10.11
C PHE A 263 -2.09 0.51 -10.64
N ASN A 264 -1.47 -0.42 -9.89
CA ASN A 264 -1.44 -1.84 -10.22
C ASN A 264 -0.96 -2.11 -11.66
N GLN A 265 0.12 -1.45 -12.07
CA GLN A 265 0.69 -1.63 -13.40
C GLN A 265 1.18 -3.07 -13.58
N LYS A 266 0.67 -3.75 -14.62
CA LYS A 266 1.01 -5.14 -14.95
C LYS A 266 2.01 -5.29 -16.10
N ASN A 267 2.58 -4.19 -16.60
CA ASN A 267 3.45 -4.22 -17.76
C ASN A 267 4.72 -5.05 -17.47
N ALA A 268 5.02 -5.99 -18.35
CA ALA A 268 6.28 -6.72 -18.30
C ALA A 268 7.41 -5.78 -18.75
N VAL A 269 8.14 -5.23 -17.79
CA VAL A 269 9.27 -4.30 -18.02
C VAL A 269 10.61 -5.04 -18.15
N PHE A 270 10.64 -6.35 -17.91
CA PHE A 270 11.81 -7.19 -18.09
C PHE A 270 11.40 -8.64 -18.41
N THR A 271 12.37 -9.46 -18.83
CA THR A 271 12.17 -10.88 -19.21
C THR A 271 12.93 -11.86 -18.31
N TRP A 272 12.60 -13.15 -18.40
CA TRP A 272 13.36 -14.21 -17.71
C TRP A 272 14.84 -14.23 -18.10
N GLU A 273 15.17 -14.00 -19.37
CA GLU A 273 16.55 -14.00 -19.84
C GLU A 273 17.38 -12.87 -19.20
N GLU A 274 16.79 -11.68 -19.07
CA GLU A 274 17.41 -10.52 -18.42
C GLU A 274 17.61 -10.76 -16.92
N LEU A 275 16.61 -11.34 -16.25
CA LEU A 275 16.71 -11.69 -14.83
C LEU A 275 17.80 -12.75 -14.56
N LEU A 276 17.91 -13.76 -15.42
CA LEU A 276 18.85 -14.88 -15.25
C LEU A 276 20.31 -14.50 -15.55
N LYS A 277 20.55 -13.57 -16.50
CA LYS A 277 21.88 -12.99 -16.74
C LYS A 277 22.32 -12.05 -15.61
N PHE A 278 21.35 -11.51 -14.87
CA PHE A 278 21.49 -10.62 -13.72
C PHE A 278 22.67 -9.65 -13.78
N SER A 279 22.49 -8.64 -14.61
CA SER A 279 23.30 -7.43 -14.55
C SER A 279 22.35 -6.28 -14.25
N ILE A 280 22.63 -5.54 -13.16
CA ILE A 280 21.84 -4.35 -12.80
C ILE A 280 21.79 -3.39 -14.01
N PRO A 281 22.91 -3.05 -14.70
CA PRO A 281 22.88 -2.29 -15.94
C PRO A 281 21.93 -2.83 -17.03
N VAL A 282 21.94 -4.14 -17.29
CA VAL A 282 21.14 -4.74 -18.37
C VAL A 282 19.65 -4.76 -18.04
N LEU A 283 19.31 -5.05 -16.78
CA LEU A 283 17.92 -4.99 -16.32
C LEU A 283 17.39 -3.55 -16.41
N MET A 284 18.24 -2.57 -16.12
CA MET A 284 17.88 -1.16 -16.18
C MET A 284 17.58 -0.67 -17.59
N GLU A 285 18.46 -0.96 -18.55
CA GLU A 285 18.26 -0.60 -19.95
C GLU A 285 16.93 -1.16 -20.48
N SER A 286 16.61 -2.41 -20.13
CA SER A 286 15.33 -3.04 -20.49
C SER A 286 14.13 -2.37 -19.81
N ILE A 287 14.25 -2.04 -18.52
CA ILE A 287 13.18 -1.36 -17.77
C ILE A 287 12.94 0.03 -18.35
N GLU A 288 13.98 0.83 -18.60
CA GLU A 288 13.86 2.16 -19.18
C GLU A 288 13.22 2.12 -20.57
N GLU A 289 13.66 1.21 -21.44
CA GLU A 289 13.12 1.05 -22.80
C GLU A 289 11.64 0.63 -22.79
N LYS A 290 11.24 -0.25 -21.87
CA LYS A 290 9.89 -0.84 -21.82
C LYS A 290 8.95 -0.16 -20.83
N THR A 291 9.41 0.86 -20.09
CA THR A 291 8.56 1.61 -19.16
C THR A 291 7.55 2.44 -19.95
N VAL A 292 6.28 2.32 -19.57
CA VAL A 292 5.16 3.08 -20.15
C VAL A 292 4.51 3.90 -19.06
N ASP A 293 4.06 5.11 -19.41
CA ASP A 293 3.30 5.97 -18.53
C ASP A 293 2.15 5.21 -17.83
N ALA A 294 2.03 5.44 -16.52
CA ALA A 294 1.02 4.77 -15.73
C ALA A 294 -0.39 5.23 -16.11
N ILE A 295 -1.23 4.25 -16.48
CA ILE A 295 -2.67 4.47 -16.55
C ILE A 295 -3.17 4.69 -15.13
N ARG A 296 -3.38 5.95 -14.77
CA ARG A 296 -3.87 6.36 -13.45
C ARG A 296 -5.34 5.99 -13.28
N ASN A 297 -5.61 4.72 -12.98
CA ASN A 297 -6.93 4.21 -12.67
C ASN A 297 -6.87 3.40 -11.37
N CYS A 298 -7.01 4.09 -10.24
CA CYS A 298 -7.05 3.46 -8.93
C CYS A 298 -8.51 3.41 -8.46
N GLN A 299 -9.04 2.21 -8.23
CA GLN A 299 -10.25 2.06 -7.42
C GLN A 299 -9.88 2.46 -5.98
N GLY A 300 -10.68 3.32 -5.34
CA GLY A 300 -10.38 3.85 -4.02
C GLY A 300 -10.04 2.73 -3.02
N ARG A 301 -8.94 2.88 -2.28
CA ARG A 301 -8.46 1.90 -1.31
C ARG A 301 -8.55 2.48 0.09
N LEU A 302 -9.24 1.79 0.99
CA LEU A 302 -9.48 2.25 2.36
C LEU A 302 -8.78 1.33 3.35
N TYR A 303 -8.08 1.94 4.30
CA TYR A 303 -7.56 1.26 5.48
C TYR A 303 -8.10 1.94 6.74
N GLU A 304 -8.63 1.14 7.67
CA GLU A 304 -9.14 1.61 8.96
C GLU A 304 -8.28 1.06 10.10
N GLY A 305 -7.66 1.96 10.87
CA GLY A 305 -6.79 1.66 12.01
C GLY A 305 -6.95 2.70 13.11
N HIS A 306 -5.86 3.29 13.62
CA HIS A 306 -5.90 4.46 14.54
C HIS A 306 -6.38 5.76 13.88
N GLY A 307 -6.59 5.72 12.57
CA GLY A 307 -7.35 6.68 11.78
C GLY A 307 -7.83 6.00 10.50
N GLN A 308 -8.25 6.80 9.52
CA GLN A 308 -8.63 6.32 8.20
C GLN A 308 -7.61 6.81 7.17
N LEU A 309 -7.15 5.88 6.32
CA LEU A 309 -6.33 6.16 5.15
C LEU A 309 -7.14 5.83 3.90
N LEU A 310 -7.33 6.82 3.04
CA LEU A 310 -7.97 6.66 1.74
C LEU A 310 -6.98 6.99 0.62
N VAL A 311 -6.72 6.02 -0.25
CA VAL A 311 -5.88 6.18 -1.44
C VAL A 311 -6.76 6.21 -2.68
N GLU A 312 -6.74 7.32 -3.41
CA GLU A 312 -7.44 7.56 -4.67
C GLU A 312 -6.45 7.87 -5.80
N THR A 313 -6.92 7.87 -7.04
CA THR A 313 -6.14 8.14 -8.26
C THR A 313 -5.29 9.42 -8.21
N LYS A 314 -5.76 10.46 -7.51
CA LYS A 314 -5.10 11.77 -7.45
C LYS A 314 -4.79 12.22 -6.02
N ALA A 315 -5.09 11.43 -5.00
CA ALA A 315 -4.88 11.85 -3.63
C ALA A 315 -4.68 10.69 -2.65
N ILE A 316 -3.82 10.90 -1.67
CA ILE A 316 -3.68 10.05 -0.48
C ILE A 316 -4.14 10.88 0.71
N THR A 317 -5.26 10.49 1.32
CA THR A 317 -5.93 11.26 2.37
C THR A 317 -5.85 10.53 3.70
N LEU A 318 -5.34 11.21 4.72
CA LEU A 318 -5.39 10.76 6.11
C LEU A 318 -6.45 11.55 6.87
N ALA A 319 -7.32 10.84 7.58
CA ALA A 319 -8.38 11.43 8.38
C ALA A 319 -8.39 10.82 9.78
N ALA A 320 -8.51 11.66 10.79
CA ALA A 320 -8.95 11.22 12.11
C ALA A 320 -10.47 10.97 12.06
N PRO A 321 -11.02 10.13 12.94
CA PRO A 321 -12.48 9.91 13.00
C PRO A 321 -13.30 11.19 13.20
N VAL A 322 -12.68 12.24 13.74
CA VAL A 322 -13.28 13.55 14.03
C VAL A 322 -12.95 14.63 13.00
N SER A 323 -12.27 14.30 11.90
CA SER A 323 -11.89 15.27 10.88
C SER A 323 -13.11 15.79 10.12
N LEU A 324 -13.23 17.13 10.02
CA LEU A 324 -14.37 17.81 9.37
C LEU A 324 -13.97 18.48 8.04
N LYS A 325 -12.68 18.80 7.87
CA LYS A 325 -12.13 19.51 6.71
C LYS A 325 -10.81 18.88 6.29
N PHE A 326 -10.41 19.10 5.02
CA PHE A 326 -9.22 18.54 4.41
C PHE A 326 -8.41 19.63 3.73
N ASP A 327 -7.10 19.68 3.98
CA ASP A 327 -6.15 20.52 3.25
C ASP A 327 -5.08 19.64 2.57
N THR A 328 -4.58 20.09 1.43
CA THR A 328 -3.46 19.47 0.73
C THR A 328 -2.16 19.93 1.39
N LEU A 329 -1.32 18.99 1.80
CA LEU A 329 0.00 19.23 2.37
C LEU A 329 1.03 19.49 1.27
N MET A 330 1.12 18.57 0.31
CA MET A 330 2.07 18.60 -0.80
C MET A 330 1.60 17.66 -1.92
N GLU A 331 2.27 17.71 -3.08
CA GLU A 331 1.99 16.85 -4.23
C GLU A 331 3.24 16.06 -4.63
N ILE A 332 3.10 14.75 -4.82
CA ILE A 332 4.18 13.84 -5.20
C ILE A 332 3.76 13.09 -6.47
N ASP A 333 4.53 13.24 -7.55
CA ASP A 333 4.27 12.63 -8.86
C ASP A 333 2.81 12.77 -9.33
N GLY A 334 2.21 13.94 -9.09
CA GLY A 334 0.82 14.24 -9.48
C GLY A 334 -0.25 13.60 -8.58
N VAL A 335 0.12 13.17 -7.36
CA VAL A 335 -0.77 12.66 -6.32
C VAL A 335 -0.68 13.58 -5.10
N ALA A 336 -1.81 14.18 -4.70
CA ALA A 336 -1.87 15.11 -3.58
C ALA A 336 -1.94 14.38 -2.23
N LEU A 337 -1.02 14.69 -1.31
CA LEU A 337 -1.08 14.25 0.08
C LEU A 337 -2.03 15.18 0.85
N LYS A 338 -3.08 14.63 1.45
CA LYS A 338 -4.15 15.38 2.12
C LYS A 338 -4.29 14.99 3.58
N LEU A 339 -4.56 15.98 4.42
CA LEU A 339 -4.73 15.82 5.87
C LEU A 339 -6.09 16.35 6.31
N GLY A 340 -6.80 15.52 7.09
CA GLY A 340 -8.02 15.90 7.78
C GLY A 340 -7.74 16.59 9.11
N TYR A 341 -8.48 17.66 9.42
CA TYR A 341 -8.35 18.39 10.69
C TYR A 341 -9.72 18.77 11.28
N SER A 342 -9.75 18.98 12.60
CA SER A 342 -10.99 19.22 13.35
C SER A 342 -11.31 20.70 13.61
N LYS A 343 -10.32 21.56 13.93
CA LYS A 343 -10.57 22.88 14.55
C LYS A 343 -10.00 24.12 13.84
N LYS A 344 -8.81 24.05 13.22
CA LYS A 344 -8.16 25.22 12.55
C LYS A 344 -7.56 24.84 11.20
N LYS A 345 -7.62 25.77 10.24
CA LYS A 345 -6.95 25.64 8.94
C LYS A 345 -5.45 25.45 9.17
N LEU A 346 -4.85 24.50 8.46
CA LEU A 346 -3.42 24.20 8.60
C LEU A 346 -2.61 25.32 7.92
N SER A 347 -1.65 25.89 8.65
CA SER A 347 -0.64 26.81 8.13
C SER A 347 0.72 26.17 8.35
N PHE A 348 1.45 25.91 7.26
CA PHE A 348 2.80 25.36 7.27
C PHE A 348 3.83 26.41 6.81
N GLU A 349 3.44 27.68 6.73
CA GLU A 349 4.25 28.79 6.19
C GLU A 349 5.08 29.53 7.27
N GLU A 350 4.88 29.22 8.56
CA GLU A 350 5.45 29.94 9.71
C GLU A 350 6.78 29.33 10.24
N GLY A 351 7.66 28.87 9.35
CA GLY A 351 8.97 28.30 9.71
C GLY A 351 8.91 27.00 10.52
N LEU A 352 10.03 26.58 11.11
CA LEU A 352 10.16 25.30 11.84
C LEU A 352 9.21 25.18 13.05
N VAL A 353 9.10 26.25 13.85
CA VAL A 353 8.27 26.27 15.08
C VAL A 353 6.78 26.21 14.75
N GLY A 354 6.33 26.97 13.75
CA GLY A 354 4.95 26.92 13.27
C GLY A 354 4.59 25.55 12.71
N THR A 355 5.50 24.95 11.91
CA THR A 355 5.33 23.61 11.34
C THR A 355 5.21 22.53 12.42
N THR A 356 6.13 22.50 13.38
CA THR A 356 6.09 21.54 14.50
C THR A 356 4.83 21.71 15.35
N GLN A 357 4.39 22.94 15.62
CA GLN A 357 3.17 23.21 16.38
C GLN A 357 1.90 22.78 15.62
N ALA A 358 1.84 23.02 14.30
CA ALA A 358 0.74 22.55 13.44
C ALA A 358 0.64 21.02 13.49
N TRP A 359 1.76 20.31 13.33
CA TRP A 359 1.80 18.86 13.41
C TRP A 359 1.43 18.31 14.79
N ARG A 360 1.87 18.93 15.89
CA ARG A 360 1.41 18.56 17.25
C ARG A 360 -0.12 18.64 17.37
N GLY A 361 -0.73 19.67 16.79
CA GLY A 361 -2.19 19.81 16.75
C GLY A 361 -2.87 18.68 15.98
N ILE A 362 -2.35 18.32 14.81
CA ILE A 362 -2.87 17.20 14.00
C ILE A 362 -2.74 15.89 14.77
N LEU A 363 -1.57 15.59 15.33
CA LEU A 363 -1.33 14.35 16.06
C LEU A 363 -2.22 14.20 17.30
N ALA A 364 -2.59 15.32 17.93
CA ALA A 364 -3.56 15.33 19.02
C ALA A 364 -4.95 14.86 18.57
N ASP A 365 -5.38 15.19 17.33
CA ASP A 365 -6.64 14.70 16.76
C ASP A 365 -6.64 13.17 16.55
N PHE A 366 -5.47 12.52 16.46
CA PHE A 366 -5.30 11.07 16.34
C PHE A 366 -4.98 10.36 17.67
N SER A 367 -5.03 11.07 18.81
CA SER A 367 -4.71 10.51 20.13
C SER A 367 -5.79 9.55 20.65
N ASP A 368 -5.38 8.49 21.37
CA ASP A 368 -6.27 7.43 21.87
C ASP A 368 -7.33 7.93 22.89
N GLU A 369 -7.16 9.13 23.47
CA GLU A 369 -8.18 9.77 24.31
C GLU A 369 -9.46 10.06 23.52
N LEU A 370 -9.32 10.37 22.22
CA LEU A 370 -10.46 10.57 21.33
C LEU A 370 -11.15 9.24 20.96
N ARG A 371 -10.43 8.11 20.93
CA ARG A 371 -11.06 6.77 20.75
C ARG A 371 -11.95 6.36 21.91
N LYS A 372 -11.66 6.80 23.14
CA LYS A 372 -12.61 6.64 24.27
C LYS A 372 -13.86 7.49 24.10
N SER A 373 -13.77 8.60 23.36
CA SER A 373 -14.90 9.51 23.08
C SER A 373 -15.59 9.30 21.72
N VAL A 374 -14.99 8.53 20.80
CA VAL A 374 -15.66 8.04 19.59
C VAL A 374 -16.41 6.76 19.96
N ILE A 375 -17.47 7.05 20.72
CA ILE A 375 -18.72 6.33 20.85
C ILE A 375 -18.59 4.92 21.44
N HIS A 376 -18.52 4.83 22.78
CA HIS A 376 -19.46 3.93 23.46
C HIS A 376 -20.86 4.38 23.03
N LYS A 377 -21.33 3.86 21.90
CA LYS A 377 -22.70 4.02 21.47
C LYS A 377 -23.54 3.50 22.63
N LYS A 378 -24.24 4.41 23.28
CA LYS A 378 -25.04 4.04 24.44
C LYS A 378 -26.19 3.18 23.93
N ARG A 379 -26.68 2.26 24.74
CA ARG A 379 -27.96 1.63 24.46
C ARG A 379 -29.02 2.72 24.51
N PRO A 380 -29.92 2.84 23.52
CA PRO A 380 -30.90 3.92 23.52
C PRO A 380 -31.87 3.77 24.71
N PRO A 381 -32.21 4.86 25.42
CA PRO A 381 -33.23 4.82 26.46
C PRO A 381 -34.62 4.63 25.84
N VAL A 382 -35.57 4.11 26.63
CA VAL A 382 -36.97 4.01 26.23
C VAL A 382 -37.51 5.39 25.85
N GLY A 383 -38.19 5.49 24.70
CA GLY A 383 -38.70 6.73 24.11
C GLY A 383 -37.74 7.47 23.18
N ALA A 384 -36.50 6.99 22.98
CA ALA A 384 -35.59 7.59 22.00
C ALA A 384 -36.01 7.24 20.56
N VAL A 385 -35.99 8.23 19.66
CA VAL A 385 -36.18 8.03 18.22
C VAL A 385 -34.82 7.77 17.59
N VAL A 386 -34.69 6.64 16.89
CA VAL A 386 -33.42 6.20 16.27
C VAL A 386 -33.63 5.76 14.83
N ASN A 387 -32.57 5.85 14.02
CA ASN A 387 -32.56 5.30 12.67
C ASN A 387 -32.24 3.81 12.71
N ILE A 388 -33.13 2.98 12.16
CA ILE A 388 -32.97 1.52 12.11
C ILE A 388 -32.91 1.01 10.66
N ARG A 389 -32.19 -0.09 10.44
CA ARG A 389 -32.13 -0.85 9.19
C ARG A 389 -32.67 -2.26 9.39
N VAL A 390 -33.57 -2.69 8.52
CA VAL A 390 -34.12 -4.05 8.51
C VAL A 390 -33.05 -5.03 8.04
N LYS A 391 -32.71 -6.02 8.87
CA LYS A 391 -31.78 -7.10 8.50
C LYS A 391 -32.51 -8.27 7.86
N LEU A 392 -33.60 -8.72 8.48
CA LEU A 392 -34.30 -9.92 8.08
C LEU A 392 -35.72 -9.91 8.66
N VAL A 393 -36.70 -10.41 7.90
CA VAL A 393 -38.01 -10.82 8.43
C VAL A 393 -37.98 -12.33 8.70
N HIS A 394 -38.40 -12.76 9.89
CA HIS A 394 -38.21 -14.13 10.35
C HIS A 394 -39.05 -15.16 9.55
N ASN A 395 -38.39 -16.11 8.89
CA ASN A 395 -39.03 -17.06 7.96
C ASN A 395 -40.15 -17.92 8.58
N PHE A 396 -40.00 -18.41 9.82
CA PHE A 396 -41.01 -19.28 10.48
C PHE A 396 -42.06 -18.53 11.32
N LYS A 397 -41.87 -17.23 11.56
CA LYS A 397 -42.75 -16.36 12.34
C LYS A 397 -42.70 -15.00 11.68
N PRO A 398 -43.41 -14.82 10.54
CA PRO A 398 -43.31 -13.60 9.73
C PRO A 398 -43.88 -12.36 10.45
N THR A 399 -44.31 -12.48 11.71
CA THR A 399 -44.72 -11.37 12.56
C THR A 399 -43.56 -10.61 13.23
N LEU A 400 -42.31 -11.05 13.01
CA LEU A 400 -41.10 -10.48 13.61
C LEU A 400 -40.07 -10.08 12.54
N ALA A 401 -39.55 -8.86 12.65
CA ALA A 401 -38.42 -8.38 11.87
C ALA A 401 -37.24 -8.02 12.79
N PHE A 402 -36.04 -8.46 12.40
CA PHE A 402 -34.80 -8.09 13.07
C PHE A 402 -34.24 -6.81 12.46
N VAL A 403 -33.91 -5.86 13.32
CA VAL A 403 -33.46 -4.52 12.93
C VAL A 403 -32.17 -4.15 13.66
N THR A 404 -31.39 -3.26 13.07
CA THR A 404 -30.12 -2.77 13.66
C THR A 404 -30.08 -1.26 13.58
N ILE A 405 -29.61 -0.62 14.64
CA ILE A 405 -29.48 0.84 14.72
C ILE A 405 -28.33 1.29 13.80
N VAL A 406 -28.60 2.29 12.97
CA VAL A 406 -27.63 2.91 12.05
C VAL A 406 -27.30 4.36 12.48
N ASP A 407 -27.75 4.74 13.67
CA ASP A 407 -27.52 6.06 14.24
C ASP A 407 -26.05 6.26 14.67
N PRO A 408 -25.46 7.46 14.49
CA PRO A 408 -24.16 7.79 15.06
C PRO A 408 -24.14 7.73 16.59
N GLN A 409 -25.24 8.02 17.30
CA GLN A 409 -25.24 8.16 18.76
C GLN A 409 -25.51 6.85 19.53
N TYR A 410 -26.25 5.91 18.96
CA TYR A 410 -26.77 4.72 19.64
C TYR A 410 -26.41 3.41 18.91
N ASP A 411 -26.27 2.30 19.65
CA ASP A 411 -26.01 0.96 19.11
C ASP A 411 -26.96 -0.05 19.74
N GLY A 412 -27.24 -1.11 18.98
CA GLY A 412 -28.14 -2.14 19.40
C GLY A 412 -28.78 -2.87 18.22
N GLN A 413 -29.02 -4.16 18.44
CA GLN A 413 -29.86 -4.98 17.58
C GLN A 413 -31.12 -5.34 18.34
N GLY A 414 -32.25 -5.33 17.66
CA GLY A 414 -33.51 -5.62 18.30
C GLY A 414 -34.58 -6.04 17.32
N ILE A 415 -35.81 -6.05 17.82
CA ILE A 415 -36.94 -6.70 17.15
C ILE A 415 -38.05 -5.67 16.93
N LEU A 416 -38.59 -5.67 15.73
CA LEU A 416 -39.82 -4.98 15.37
C LEU A 416 -40.93 -6.04 15.18
N HIS A 417 -41.95 -6.00 16.03
CA HIS A 417 -43.07 -6.94 15.99
C HIS A 417 -44.27 -6.28 15.28
N VAL A 418 -45.11 -7.05 14.59
CA VAL A 418 -46.32 -6.56 13.88
C VAL A 418 -47.18 -5.63 14.74
N SER A 419 -47.35 -5.94 16.04
CA SER A 419 -48.18 -5.12 16.93
C SER A 419 -47.64 -3.70 17.16
N GLN A 420 -46.33 -3.49 16.92
CA GLN A 420 -45.63 -2.21 17.02
C GLN A 420 -45.51 -1.50 15.65
N VAL A 421 -46.00 -2.13 14.59
CA VAL A 421 -46.14 -1.55 13.24
C VAL A 421 -47.58 -1.09 13.02
N THR A 422 -48.54 -1.96 13.28
CA THR A 422 -49.97 -1.63 13.16
C THR A 422 -50.85 -2.38 14.16
N ARG A 423 -51.93 -1.74 14.62
CA ARG A 423 -52.96 -2.40 15.43
C ARG A 423 -54.00 -3.15 14.60
N ALA A 424 -53.86 -3.19 13.27
CA ALA A 424 -54.75 -3.88 12.33
C ALA A 424 -54.65 -5.42 12.35
N ARG A 425 -53.82 -6.02 13.23
CA ARG A 425 -53.60 -7.47 13.36
C ARG A 425 -53.29 -8.16 12.02
N LEU A 426 -52.15 -7.81 11.44
CA LEU A 426 -51.62 -8.47 10.25
C LEU A 426 -51.08 -9.87 10.57
N ASP A 427 -51.16 -10.78 9.62
CA ASP A 427 -50.65 -12.16 9.77
C ASP A 427 -49.14 -12.24 9.48
N SER A 428 -48.56 -11.25 8.78
CA SER A 428 -47.20 -11.28 8.26
C SER A 428 -46.64 -9.88 7.96
N LEU A 429 -45.35 -9.64 8.22
CA LEU A 429 -44.55 -8.50 7.75
C LEU A 429 -43.82 -8.80 6.43
N LYS A 430 -43.90 -10.05 5.96
CA LYS A 430 -43.39 -10.44 4.65
C LYS A 430 -44.14 -9.64 3.58
N ASP A 431 -43.40 -9.09 2.63
CA ASP A 431 -43.88 -8.20 1.55
C ASP A 431 -44.34 -6.79 2.00
N ILE A 432 -44.10 -6.44 3.28
CA ILE A 432 -44.24 -5.06 3.82
C ILE A 432 -42.86 -4.45 4.09
N LEU A 433 -41.97 -5.23 4.71
CA LEU A 433 -40.61 -4.81 5.04
C LEU A 433 -39.59 -5.69 4.30
N HIS A 434 -38.62 -5.05 3.66
CA HIS A 434 -37.55 -5.74 2.95
C HIS A 434 -36.19 -5.57 3.64
N PRO A 435 -35.30 -6.59 3.58
CA PRO A 435 -33.91 -6.44 4.04
C PRO A 435 -33.23 -5.27 3.35
N GLY A 436 -32.63 -4.37 4.14
CA GLY A 436 -31.97 -3.16 3.67
C GLY A 436 -32.80 -1.88 3.80
N ASP A 437 -34.10 -1.96 4.07
CA ASP A 437 -34.93 -0.77 4.31
C ASP A 437 -34.45 0.00 5.55
N ILE A 438 -34.41 1.33 5.43
CA ILE A 438 -33.99 2.24 6.51
C ILE A 438 -35.16 3.14 6.87
N MET A 439 -35.48 3.24 8.15
CA MET A 439 -36.57 4.05 8.68
C MET A 439 -36.25 4.59 10.07
N THR A 440 -36.96 5.63 10.49
CA THR A 440 -36.97 6.10 11.88
C THR A 440 -37.92 5.25 12.72
N ALA A 441 -37.52 4.93 13.95
CA ALA A 441 -38.34 4.16 14.88
C ALA A 441 -38.09 4.57 16.33
N THR A 442 -39.13 4.48 17.14
CA THR A 442 -39.08 4.78 18.57
C THR A 442 -38.78 3.52 19.39
N VAL A 443 -37.88 3.64 20.37
CA VAL A 443 -37.51 2.55 21.28
C VAL A 443 -38.59 2.35 22.34
N VAL A 444 -39.21 1.17 22.36
CA VAL A 444 -40.28 0.82 23.31
C VAL A 444 -39.71 0.10 24.55
N GLU A 445 -38.71 -0.74 24.35
CA GLU A 445 -38.11 -1.55 25.41
C GLU A 445 -36.59 -1.58 25.23
N SER A 446 -35.85 -1.41 26.32
CA SER A 446 -34.39 -1.36 26.36
C SER A 446 -33.90 -2.01 27.66
N GLU A 447 -33.91 -3.35 27.69
CA GLU A 447 -33.35 -4.19 28.77
C GLU A 447 -32.03 -4.81 28.33
N ASP A 448 -31.16 -5.28 29.23
CA ASP A 448 -29.79 -5.75 28.90
C ASP A 448 -29.70 -6.78 27.75
N ASP A 449 -30.73 -7.61 27.54
CA ASP A 449 -30.77 -8.61 26.45
C ASP A 449 -31.86 -8.36 25.40
N ARG A 450 -32.67 -7.29 25.54
CA ARG A 450 -33.83 -7.05 24.67
C ARG A 450 -33.95 -5.60 24.23
N LEU A 451 -34.13 -5.39 22.93
CA LEU A 451 -34.43 -4.10 22.32
C LEU A 451 -35.66 -4.27 21.43
N GLN A 452 -36.71 -3.48 21.69
CA GLN A 452 -37.92 -3.49 20.90
C GLN A 452 -38.19 -2.09 20.33
N PHE A 453 -38.55 -2.05 19.05
CA PHE A 453 -38.83 -0.82 18.32
C PHE A 453 -40.30 -0.75 17.90
N SER A 454 -40.80 0.47 17.70
CA SER A 454 -42.13 0.80 17.17
C SER A 454 -42.02 1.86 16.09
N ILE A 455 -42.83 1.71 15.05
CA ILE A 455 -43.00 2.71 13.98
C ILE A 455 -44.43 3.27 13.94
N TRP A 456 -45.24 2.92 14.95
CA TRP A 456 -46.65 3.25 15.02
C TRP A 456 -46.92 4.76 15.05
N GLU A 457 -46.11 5.53 15.77
CA GLU A 457 -46.32 6.97 15.90
C GLU A 457 -45.90 7.70 14.63
N GLU A 458 -44.80 7.25 14.03
CA GLU A 458 -44.24 7.77 12.79
C GLU A 458 -45.19 7.52 11.61
N LEU A 459 -45.79 6.33 11.51
CA LEU A 459 -46.81 6.04 10.49
C LEU A 459 -48.09 6.86 10.66
N ASN A 460 -48.50 7.13 11.92
CA ASN A 460 -49.65 8.02 12.16
C ASN A 460 -49.34 9.46 11.77
N GLN A 461 -48.10 9.93 11.97
CA GLN A 461 -47.71 11.28 11.57
C GLN A 461 -47.79 11.45 10.04
N VAL A 462 -47.28 10.49 9.28
CA VAL A 462 -47.40 10.48 7.80
C VAL A 462 -48.86 10.50 7.36
N ALA A 463 -49.72 9.70 8.03
CA ALA A 463 -51.15 9.69 7.72
C ALA A 463 -51.81 11.06 8.01
N VAL A 464 -51.49 11.69 9.15
CA VAL A 464 -52.04 13.01 9.52
C VAL A 464 -51.64 14.10 8.52
N GLU A 465 -50.42 14.06 7.97
CA GLU A 465 -49.96 15.04 6.97
C GLU A 465 -50.77 14.99 5.67
N HIS A 466 -51.33 13.82 5.33
CA HIS A 466 -52.05 13.59 4.09
C HIS A 466 -53.58 13.65 4.23
N LEU A 467 -54.13 13.85 5.44
CA LEU A 467 -55.58 13.81 5.72
C LEU A 467 -56.16 15.17 6.09
N ARG A 468 -57.39 15.43 5.63
CA ARG A 468 -58.15 16.65 5.98
C ARG A 468 -59.50 16.29 6.59
N VAL A 469 -60.01 17.20 7.44
CA VAL A 469 -61.36 17.07 8.01
C VAL A 469 -62.39 17.21 6.88
N GLY A 470 -63.30 16.25 6.78
CA GLY A 470 -64.29 16.11 5.70
C GLY A 470 -63.91 15.08 4.62
N ASP A 471 -62.69 14.52 4.65
CA ASP A 471 -62.30 13.46 3.71
C ASP A 471 -63.11 12.20 3.97
N GLN A 472 -63.55 11.54 2.89
CA GLN A 472 -64.29 10.29 2.94
C GLN A 472 -63.36 9.13 2.58
N CYS A 473 -63.35 8.07 3.38
CA CYS A 473 -62.58 6.87 3.12
C CYS A 473 -63.39 5.61 3.36
N ASN A 474 -63.16 4.59 2.53
CA ASN A 474 -63.65 3.25 2.80
C ASN A 474 -62.85 2.67 3.97
N ALA A 475 -63.55 2.15 4.98
CA ALA A 475 -62.92 1.53 6.12
C ALA A 475 -63.52 0.17 6.48
N LEU A 476 -62.64 -0.74 6.90
CA LEU A 476 -62.94 -2.09 7.35
C LEU A 476 -63.07 -2.12 8.87
N LEU A 477 -64.16 -2.70 9.37
CA LEU A 477 -64.39 -2.86 10.81
C LEU A 477 -63.44 -3.90 11.43
N LEU A 478 -62.54 -3.47 12.33
CA LEU A 478 -61.57 -4.34 12.99
C LEU A 478 -62.01 -4.82 14.39
N SER A 479 -62.43 -3.90 15.25
CA SER A 479 -62.82 -4.25 16.62
C SER A 479 -63.65 -3.19 17.31
N GLU A 480 -64.57 -3.65 18.15
CA GLU A 480 -65.33 -2.86 19.14
C GLU A 480 -64.71 -3.05 20.52
N LYS A 481 -64.29 -1.96 21.18
CA LYS A 481 -63.77 -1.98 22.56
C LYS A 481 -64.11 -0.67 23.27
N ASN A 482 -64.72 -0.75 24.47
CA ASN A 482 -64.97 0.36 25.39
C ASN A 482 -65.58 1.61 24.71
N ASP A 483 -66.83 1.50 24.25
CA ASP A 483 -67.64 2.58 23.63
C ASP A 483 -67.11 3.20 22.33
N PHE A 484 -66.01 2.68 21.77
CA PHE A 484 -65.47 3.10 20.48
C PHE A 484 -65.23 1.91 19.53
N VAL A 485 -65.45 2.17 18.24
CA VAL A 485 -65.25 1.24 17.13
C VAL A 485 -63.99 1.64 16.36
N THR A 486 -63.11 0.67 16.09
CA THR A 486 -61.86 0.89 15.34
C THR A 486 -61.96 0.33 13.94
N TRP A 487 -61.63 1.17 12.96
CA TRP A 487 -61.71 0.92 11.53
C TRP A 487 -60.33 1.06 10.89
N LEU A 488 -60.03 0.25 9.88
CA LEU A 488 -58.84 0.39 9.01
C LEU A 488 -59.27 1.03 7.70
N SER A 489 -58.65 2.12 7.27
CA SER A 489 -58.94 2.72 5.96
C SER A 489 -58.27 1.96 4.80
N GLU A 490 -58.75 2.17 3.58
CA GLU A 490 -58.11 1.67 2.35
C GLU A 490 -56.67 2.14 2.15
N SER A 491 -56.30 3.25 2.78
CA SER A 491 -54.97 3.85 2.80
C SER A 491 -54.13 3.45 4.02
N GLY A 492 -54.59 2.49 4.82
CA GLY A 492 -53.79 1.80 5.83
C GLY A 492 -53.77 2.42 7.23
N PHE A 493 -54.40 3.58 7.45
CA PHE A 493 -54.48 4.24 8.77
C PHE A 493 -55.72 3.82 9.57
N LEU A 494 -55.71 4.04 10.89
CA LEU A 494 -56.81 3.65 11.76
C LEU A 494 -57.72 4.83 12.12
N VAL A 495 -59.03 4.64 11.95
CA VAL A 495 -60.08 5.61 12.33
C VAL A 495 -60.89 5.06 13.49
N SER A 496 -61.26 5.91 14.45
CA SER A 496 -62.09 5.56 15.60
C SER A 496 -63.42 6.32 15.56
N THR A 497 -64.54 5.63 15.76
CA THR A 497 -65.87 6.25 15.86
C THR A 497 -66.53 5.92 17.20
N PRO A 498 -67.34 6.81 17.80
CA PRO A 498 -68.13 6.47 18.97
C PRO A 498 -69.26 5.50 18.60
N LEU A 499 -69.60 4.57 19.49
CA LEU A 499 -70.69 3.60 19.28
C LEU A 499 -72.03 4.35 19.15
N ALA A 500 -72.69 4.27 17.99
CA ALA A 500 -74.01 4.86 17.80
C ALA A 500 -75.11 3.89 18.26
N GLU A 501 -76.03 4.34 19.14
CA GLU A 501 -77.18 3.53 19.57
C GLU A 501 -78.06 3.17 18.36
N GLY A 502 -78.17 1.87 18.04
CA GLY A 502 -79.15 1.34 17.08
C GLY A 502 -78.61 0.75 15.78
N VAL A 503 -77.28 0.64 15.58
CA VAL A 503 -76.70 -0.05 14.41
C VAL A 503 -75.98 -1.33 14.87
N SER A 504 -76.48 -2.50 14.43
CA SER A 504 -75.78 -3.78 14.61
C SER A 504 -74.79 -3.94 13.47
N GLU A 505 -73.51 -3.67 13.73
CA GLU A 505 -72.44 -3.76 12.72
C GLU A 505 -71.87 -5.19 12.68
N GLU A 506 -71.70 -5.76 11.48
CA GLU A 506 -71.08 -7.07 11.32
C GLU A 506 -69.56 -6.93 11.29
N ARG A 507 -68.84 -7.58 12.21
CA ARG A 507 -67.36 -7.62 12.20
C ARG A 507 -66.84 -8.08 10.83
N GLY A 508 -65.99 -7.27 10.21
CA GLY A 508 -65.46 -7.50 8.86
C GLY A 508 -66.27 -6.86 7.72
N GLY A 509 -67.30 -6.07 8.02
CA GLY A 509 -67.99 -5.23 7.04
C GLY A 509 -67.19 -3.99 6.61
N TYR A 510 -67.47 -3.51 5.39
CA TYR A 510 -66.88 -2.30 4.80
C TYR A 510 -67.89 -1.15 4.82
N TYR A 511 -67.45 0.03 5.26
CA TYR A 511 -68.29 1.21 5.44
C TYR A 511 -67.56 2.46 4.94
N LEU A 512 -68.33 3.46 4.51
CA LEU A 512 -67.82 4.78 4.18
C LEU A 512 -67.80 5.62 5.45
N LEU A 513 -66.62 6.11 5.82
CA LEU A 513 -66.44 7.01 6.95
C LEU A 513 -66.02 8.39 6.47
N GLU A 514 -66.55 9.43 7.11
CA GLU A 514 -66.09 10.80 6.96
C GLU A 514 -65.22 11.20 8.15
N ILE A 515 -64.04 11.76 7.89
CA ILE A 515 -63.09 12.16 8.92
C ILE A 515 -63.56 13.44 9.59
N THR A 516 -63.79 13.37 10.90
CA THR A 516 -64.32 14.50 11.69
C THR A 516 -63.24 15.24 12.46
N ASP A 517 -62.14 14.56 12.84
CA ASP A 517 -61.09 15.11 13.70
C ASP A 517 -59.77 14.38 13.44
N VAL A 518 -58.72 15.13 13.14
CA VAL A 518 -57.35 14.63 12.87
C VAL A 518 -56.40 15.25 13.89
N PRO A 519 -56.26 14.66 15.09
CA PRO A 519 -55.34 15.17 16.09
C PRO A 519 -53.87 14.94 15.68
N PRO A 520 -52.94 15.86 16.01
CA PRO A 520 -51.51 15.72 15.68
C PRO A 520 -50.84 14.54 16.39
N VAL A 521 -51.38 14.12 17.55
CA VAL A 521 -50.97 12.92 18.27
C VAL A 521 -52.23 12.24 18.81
N GLY A 522 -52.48 10.98 18.44
CA GLY A 522 -53.65 10.24 18.90
C GLY A 522 -54.36 9.48 17.79
N ARG A 523 -55.63 9.11 18.04
CA ARG A 523 -56.45 8.37 17.06
C ARG A 523 -57.27 9.34 16.21
N ILE A 524 -57.25 9.14 14.89
CA ILE A 524 -58.09 9.85 13.94
C ILE A 524 -59.55 9.48 14.21
N LYS A 525 -60.46 10.46 14.27
CA LYS A 525 -61.89 10.21 14.50
C LYS A 525 -62.70 10.43 13.24
N GLY A 526 -63.72 9.59 13.07
CA GLY A 526 -64.65 9.71 11.95
C GLY A 526 -66.10 9.52 12.38
N LYS A 527 -66.99 9.69 11.40
CA LYS A 527 -68.41 9.37 11.48
C LYS A 527 -68.79 8.45 10.33
N ILE A 528 -69.64 7.48 10.63
CA ILE A 528 -70.13 6.50 9.64
C ILE A 528 -71.22 7.17 8.79
N LEU A 529 -71.10 7.06 7.46
CA LEU A 529 -72.10 7.54 6.51
C LEU A 529 -73.02 6.40 6.05
N GLU A 530 -72.46 5.38 5.41
CA GLU A 530 -73.20 4.24 4.86
C GLU A 530 -72.34 2.99 4.69
N ALA A 531 -72.97 1.82 4.48
CA ALA A 531 -72.28 0.57 4.19
C ALA A 531 -71.83 0.53 2.72
N THR A 532 -70.58 0.15 2.47
CA THR A 532 -70.00 0.13 1.11
C THR A 532 -69.79 -1.30 0.61
N LYS A 533 -69.80 -1.46 -0.72
CA LYS A 533 -69.49 -2.73 -1.39
C LYS A 533 -68.02 -2.83 -1.83
N GLU A 534 -67.26 -1.75 -1.73
CA GLU A 534 -65.86 -1.70 -2.09
C GLU A 534 -65.03 -2.47 -1.07
N ARG A 535 -64.23 -3.42 -1.55
CA ARG A 535 -63.39 -4.28 -0.72
C ARG A 535 -61.93 -4.01 -1.06
N PHE A 536 -61.13 -3.81 -0.04
CA PHE A 536 -59.67 -3.71 -0.15
C PHE A 536 -59.01 -4.71 0.80
N ASP A 537 -57.78 -5.11 0.46
CA ASP A 537 -56.99 -6.02 1.28
C ASP A 537 -56.32 -5.26 2.43
N ARG A 538 -56.41 -5.82 3.64
CA ARG A 538 -55.86 -5.21 4.86
C ARG A 538 -54.34 -5.15 4.88
N HIS A 539 -53.68 -6.11 4.24
CA HIS A 539 -52.22 -6.23 4.20
C HIS A 539 -51.66 -5.24 3.18
N GLU A 540 -52.27 -5.15 2.00
CA GLU A 540 -51.91 -4.19 0.95
C GLU A 540 -52.09 -2.72 1.40
N ALA A 541 -53.20 -2.41 2.08
CA ALA A 541 -53.46 -1.07 2.61
C ALA A 541 -52.36 -0.60 3.57
N VAL A 542 -51.94 -1.47 4.51
CA VAL A 542 -50.85 -1.13 5.45
C VAL A 542 -49.50 -1.12 4.74
N ALA A 543 -49.25 -2.01 3.79
CA ALA A 543 -48.00 -2.04 3.02
C ALA A 543 -47.75 -0.71 2.30
N ASN A 544 -48.77 -0.17 1.63
CA ASN A 544 -48.70 1.09 0.91
C ASN A 544 -48.34 2.28 1.82
N LEU A 545 -48.90 2.32 3.02
CA LEU A 545 -48.57 3.35 4.02
C LEU A 545 -47.12 3.22 4.53
N VAL A 546 -46.62 2.00 4.69
CA VAL A 546 -45.23 1.76 5.10
C VAL A 546 -44.27 2.15 3.96
N TYR A 547 -44.60 1.86 2.71
CA TYR A 547 -43.78 2.25 1.56
C TYR A 547 -43.67 3.77 1.41
N SER A 548 -44.78 4.51 1.54
CA SER A 548 -44.74 5.98 1.48
C SER A 548 -43.84 6.57 2.57
N TYR A 549 -43.95 6.04 3.79
CA TYR A 549 -43.09 6.43 4.91
C TYR A 549 -41.60 6.16 4.65
N ILE A 550 -41.25 4.99 4.12
CA ILE A 550 -39.85 4.65 3.78
C ILE A 550 -39.32 5.59 2.68
N GLU A 551 -40.14 5.96 1.70
CA GLU A 551 -39.75 6.93 0.67
C GLU A 551 -39.52 8.33 1.23
N GLU A 552 -40.34 8.80 2.17
CA GLU A 552 -40.11 10.08 2.84
C GLU A 552 -38.80 10.08 3.65
N CYS A 553 -38.51 8.99 4.35
CA CYS A 553 -37.24 8.81 5.05
C CYS A 553 -36.02 8.88 4.09
N LYS A 554 -36.18 8.49 2.82
CA LYS A 554 -35.13 8.62 1.79
C LYS A 554 -34.97 10.07 1.31
N LYS A 555 -36.06 10.84 1.20
CA LYS A 555 -36.04 12.24 0.72
C LYS A 555 -35.32 13.19 1.69
N TYR A 556 -35.49 13.01 3.01
CA TYR A 556 -34.84 13.85 4.03
C TYR A 556 -33.31 13.68 4.14
N LYS A 557 -32.69 12.66 3.52
CA LYS A 557 -31.21 12.49 3.51
C LYS A 557 -30.49 13.28 2.41
N ASN A 558 -31.23 13.85 1.46
CA ASN A 558 -30.70 14.56 0.30
C ASN A 558 -30.84 16.09 0.38
N GLY A 559 -31.51 16.64 1.39
CA GLY A 559 -31.56 18.08 1.68
C GLY A 559 -30.72 18.43 2.90
N ASP A 560 -29.97 19.53 2.79
CA ASP A 560 -29.17 20.19 3.84
C ASP A 560 -27.79 19.60 4.20
N GLY A 561 -26.77 20.11 3.50
CA GLY A 561 -25.80 20.98 4.17
C GLY A 561 -24.96 20.38 5.30
N GLN A 562 -24.45 19.17 5.14
CA GLN A 562 -23.25 18.73 5.85
C GLN A 562 -22.18 18.41 4.82
N GLY A 563 -20.98 18.95 5.00
CA GLY A 563 -19.79 18.56 4.27
C GLY A 563 -19.54 17.06 4.48
N LYS A 564 -20.18 16.24 3.64
CA LYS A 564 -20.03 14.80 3.65
C LYS A 564 -18.59 14.50 3.24
N PHE A 565 -17.80 13.98 4.17
CA PHE A 565 -16.87 12.90 3.86
C PHE A 565 -17.60 12.01 2.84
N ASN A 566 -17.09 11.89 1.61
CA ASN A 566 -17.83 11.29 0.50
C ASN A 566 -18.19 9.83 0.82
N THR A 567 -19.29 9.62 1.55
CA THR A 567 -19.82 8.31 1.91
C THR A 567 -20.18 7.52 0.66
N GLY A 568 -20.59 8.19 -0.42
CA GLY A 568 -20.78 7.56 -1.73
C GLY A 568 -19.50 7.10 -2.45
N LYS A 569 -18.30 7.58 -2.07
CA LYS A 569 -17.01 7.08 -2.60
C LYS A 569 -16.43 5.96 -1.73
N ILE A 570 -16.64 6.03 -0.42
CA ILE A 570 -16.27 4.97 0.54
C ILE A 570 -17.06 3.69 0.28
N GLU A 571 -18.33 3.82 -0.13
CA GLU A 571 -19.17 2.69 -0.57
C GLU A 571 -18.62 1.95 -1.80
N ARG A 572 -17.68 2.53 -2.57
CA ARG A 572 -17.03 1.91 -3.73
C ARG A 572 -15.56 1.52 -3.48
N SER A 573 -15.04 1.79 -2.29
CA SER A 573 -13.64 1.52 -1.95
C SER A 573 -13.41 0.07 -1.52
N ILE A 574 -12.23 -0.46 -1.85
CA ILE A 574 -11.77 -1.79 -1.44
C ILE A 574 -10.94 -1.65 -0.16
N GLY A 575 -11.19 -2.52 0.82
CA GLY A 575 -10.36 -2.62 2.02
C GLY A 575 -8.96 -3.15 1.68
N VAL A 576 -7.90 -2.50 2.17
CA VAL A 576 -6.51 -2.95 1.98
C VAL A 576 -5.89 -3.46 3.27
N SER A 577 -4.84 -4.27 3.15
CA SER A 577 -4.12 -4.82 4.31
C SER A 577 -3.16 -3.81 4.93
N GLY A 578 -2.75 -4.05 6.19
CA GLY A 578 -1.68 -3.27 6.82
C GLY A 578 -0.33 -3.40 6.09
N LYS A 579 -0.10 -4.50 5.36
CA LYS A 579 1.12 -4.70 4.54
C LYS A 579 1.20 -3.70 3.39
N TYR A 580 0.06 -3.36 2.80
CA TYR A 580 -0.02 -2.31 1.78
C TYR A 580 0.38 -0.93 2.33
N VAL A 581 -0.10 -0.60 3.53
CA VAL A 581 0.22 0.67 4.21
C VAL A 581 1.71 0.73 4.57
N LYS A 582 2.30 -0.38 5.01
CA LYS A 582 3.75 -0.48 5.25
C LYS A 582 4.56 -0.20 3.98
N GLU A 583 4.22 -0.82 2.85
CA GLU A 583 4.95 -0.54 1.60
C GLU A 583 4.76 0.91 1.16
N LEU A 584 3.56 1.49 1.32
CA LEU A 584 3.32 2.91 1.04
C LEU A 584 4.24 3.82 1.89
N ILE A 585 4.40 3.52 3.18
CA ILE A 585 5.33 4.21 4.08
C ILE A 585 6.77 4.16 3.52
N ARG A 586 7.22 2.98 3.06
CA ARG A 586 8.56 2.81 2.47
C ARG A 586 8.74 3.59 1.18
N LEU A 587 7.72 3.65 0.33
CA LEU A 587 7.77 4.40 -0.92
C LEU A 587 7.84 5.89 -0.70
N LEU A 588 7.02 6.43 0.20
CA LEU A 588 7.04 7.85 0.53
C LEU A 588 8.41 8.27 1.09
N GLN A 589 9.09 7.37 1.81
CA GLN A 589 10.46 7.62 2.29
C GLN A 589 11.47 7.81 1.14
N LEU A 590 11.23 7.25 -0.06
CA LEU A 590 12.13 7.42 -1.21
C LEU A 590 12.11 8.84 -1.80
N TYR A 591 11.11 9.65 -1.43
CA TYR A 591 11.01 11.05 -1.88
C TYR A 591 11.68 12.04 -0.93
N LEU A 592 12.26 11.56 0.18
CA LEU A 592 13.08 12.41 1.04
C LEU A 592 14.39 12.73 0.33
N THR A 593 14.63 14.02 0.12
CA THR A 593 15.93 14.51 -0.40
C THR A 593 16.95 14.63 0.72
N GLN A 594 18.23 14.78 0.38
CA GLN A 594 19.28 15.06 1.37
C GLN A 594 19.21 16.49 1.92
N GLU A 595 18.40 17.35 1.28
CA GLU A 595 18.25 18.75 1.64
C GLU A 595 17.54 18.92 2.99
N VAL A 596 17.96 19.94 3.74
CA VAL A 596 17.31 20.31 4.99
C VAL A 596 16.20 21.32 4.68
N CYS A 597 15.00 20.81 4.38
CA CYS A 597 13.85 21.63 4.04
C CYS A 597 12.58 21.26 4.82
N LEU A 598 11.65 22.22 4.92
CA LEU A 598 10.35 22.02 5.59
C LEU A 598 9.48 21.00 4.84
N GLU A 599 9.68 20.82 3.53
CA GLU A 599 8.97 19.81 2.74
C GLU A 599 9.33 18.39 3.18
N ASN A 600 10.63 18.10 3.38
CA ASN A 600 11.09 16.82 3.93
C ASN A 600 10.58 16.59 5.35
N LEU A 601 10.53 17.66 6.17
CA LEU A 601 9.97 17.58 7.51
C LEU A 601 8.46 17.25 7.48
N ASN A 602 7.70 17.92 6.61
CA ASN A 602 6.27 17.65 6.40
C ASN A 602 6.02 16.22 5.91
N LEU A 603 6.84 15.73 5.00
CA LEU A 603 6.78 14.36 4.51
C LEU A 603 7.08 13.35 5.63
N LEU A 604 8.12 13.58 6.44
CA LEU A 604 8.45 12.74 7.59
C LEU A 604 7.32 12.69 8.62
N TYR A 605 6.70 13.83 8.94
CA TYR A 605 5.54 13.86 9.82
C TYR A 605 4.33 13.13 9.22
N PHE A 606 4.10 13.25 7.91
CA PHE A 606 3.05 12.52 7.21
C PHE A 606 3.28 11.00 7.28
N ILE A 607 4.51 10.55 7.04
CA ILE A 607 4.92 9.15 7.14
C ILE A 607 4.79 8.63 8.58
N ARG A 608 5.21 9.43 9.56
CA ARG A 608 5.01 9.10 10.98
C ARG A 608 3.53 8.97 11.33
N LEU A 609 2.66 9.81 10.78
CA LEU A 609 1.22 9.72 10.97
C LEU A 609 0.66 8.44 10.35
N LEU A 610 1.13 8.03 9.17
CA LEU A 610 0.80 6.72 8.57
C LEU A 610 1.19 5.57 9.49
N ALA A 611 2.39 5.60 10.07
CA ALA A 611 2.83 4.58 11.03
C ALA A 611 1.93 4.53 12.28
N HIS A 612 1.48 5.68 12.77
CA HIS A 612 0.51 5.77 13.86
C HIS A 612 -0.86 5.19 13.46
N VAL A 613 -1.38 5.53 12.27
CA VAL A 613 -2.64 4.99 11.73
C VAL A 613 -2.58 3.46 11.61
N LEU A 614 -1.44 2.92 11.19
CA LEU A 614 -1.17 1.48 11.14
C LEU A 614 -1.12 0.82 12.53
N GLY A 615 -0.83 1.60 13.59
CA GLY A 615 -0.63 1.08 14.95
C GLY A 615 0.75 0.48 15.19
N ASP A 616 1.72 0.75 14.32
CA ASP A 616 3.09 0.23 14.43
C ASP A 616 3.98 1.21 15.22
N TYR A 617 4.10 0.97 16.52
CA TYR A 617 4.88 1.80 17.44
C TYR A 617 6.38 1.80 17.12
N ARG A 618 6.91 0.71 16.54
CA ARG A 618 8.32 0.62 16.18
C ARG A 618 8.62 1.50 14.96
N LEU A 619 7.76 1.47 13.94
CA LEU A 619 7.85 2.41 12.81
C LEU A 619 7.70 3.86 13.27
N LYS A 620 6.75 4.13 14.17
CA LYS A 620 6.55 5.47 14.73
C LYS A 620 7.83 6.00 15.40
N GLY A 621 8.44 5.19 16.28
CA GLY A 621 9.69 5.54 16.95
C GLY A 621 10.86 5.75 15.98
N TYR A 622 10.95 4.93 14.94
CA TYR A 622 11.96 5.09 13.88
C TYR A 622 11.84 6.45 13.16
N TYR A 623 10.63 6.86 12.77
CA TYR A 623 10.43 8.16 12.12
C TYR A 623 10.53 9.33 13.10
N ASP A 624 10.26 9.13 14.40
CA ASP A 624 10.56 10.12 15.44
C ASP A 624 12.07 10.44 15.48
N CYS A 625 12.94 9.42 15.40
CA CYS A 625 14.39 9.62 15.28
C CYS A 625 14.78 10.42 14.03
N LEU A 626 14.21 10.09 12.86
CA LEU A 626 14.49 10.81 11.60
C LEU A 626 14.04 12.27 11.64
N ILE A 627 12.88 12.54 12.24
CA ILE A 627 12.38 13.91 12.46
C ILE A 627 13.34 14.68 13.37
N ASN A 628 13.74 14.09 14.48
CA ASN A 628 14.69 14.72 15.41
C ASN A 628 16.03 15.01 14.73
N HIS A 629 16.54 14.08 13.91
CA HIS A 629 17.75 14.31 13.13
C HIS A 629 17.63 15.53 12.20
N LEU A 630 16.52 15.64 11.46
CA LEU A 630 16.31 16.76 10.54
C LEU A 630 16.12 18.09 11.28
N ILE A 631 15.43 18.09 12.42
CA ILE A 631 15.26 19.26 13.29
C ILE A 631 16.61 19.75 13.80
N VAL A 632 17.46 18.86 14.32
CA VAL A 632 18.80 19.19 14.80
C VAL A 632 19.65 19.80 13.70
N LYS A 633 19.64 19.21 12.49
CA LYS A 633 20.34 19.77 11.32
C LYS A 633 19.82 21.17 10.97
N TYR A 634 18.50 21.36 10.99
CA TYR A 634 17.89 22.65 10.67
C TYR A 634 18.25 23.72 11.71
N GLU A 635 18.17 23.41 13.00
CA GLU A 635 18.52 24.33 14.09
C GLU A 635 20.02 24.67 14.10
N PHE A 636 20.87 23.72 13.73
CA PHE A 636 22.31 23.97 13.54
C PHE A 636 22.56 24.97 12.41
N ILE A 637 21.93 24.77 11.23
CA ILE A 637 22.05 25.65 10.07
C ILE A 637 21.53 27.06 10.39
N GLU A 638 20.44 27.17 11.15
CA GLU A 638 19.88 28.45 11.59
C GLU A 638 20.68 29.11 12.73
N GLY A 639 21.70 28.44 13.27
CA GLY A 639 22.52 28.94 14.39
C GLY A 639 21.77 29.05 15.72
N ARG A 640 20.69 28.27 15.90
CA ARG A 640 19.81 28.31 17.09
C ARG A 640 19.83 27.02 17.91
N LEU A 641 20.85 26.18 17.74
CA LEU A 641 20.95 24.92 18.46
C LEU A 641 20.95 25.17 19.98
N GLU A 642 19.82 24.92 20.65
CA GLU A 642 19.71 24.97 22.10
C GLU A 642 20.37 23.73 22.73
N THR A 643 20.46 23.70 24.06
CA THR A 643 20.98 22.53 24.79
C THR A 643 20.13 21.29 24.50
N LEU A 644 20.66 20.37 23.69
CA LEU A 644 20.06 19.07 23.38
C LEU A 644 20.29 18.08 24.52
N ASP A 645 19.23 17.37 24.94
CA ASP A 645 19.36 16.22 25.83
C ASP A 645 19.82 14.99 25.03
N LEU A 646 21.14 14.86 24.89
CA LEU A 646 21.78 13.75 24.20
C LEU A 646 21.44 12.39 24.82
N GLY A 647 21.14 12.33 26.12
CA GLY A 647 20.88 11.07 26.83
C GLY A 647 19.52 10.45 26.48
N VAL A 648 18.51 11.28 26.18
CA VAL A 648 17.21 10.82 25.70
C VAL A 648 17.32 10.37 24.23
N LEU A 649 17.92 11.20 23.37
CA LEU A 649 18.10 10.89 21.96
C LEU A 649 18.95 9.63 21.76
N GLU A 650 20.03 9.44 22.53
CA GLU A 650 20.88 8.26 22.41
C GLU A 650 20.10 6.96 22.64
N LYS A 651 19.17 6.93 23.60
CA LYS A 651 18.34 5.74 23.87
C LYS A 651 17.42 5.42 22.69
N ASP A 652 16.84 6.45 22.07
CA ASP A 652 15.91 6.29 20.95
C ASP A 652 16.64 5.79 19.70
N PHE A 653 17.82 6.34 19.38
CA PHE A 653 18.61 5.93 18.22
C PHE A 653 19.25 4.54 18.39
N ARG A 654 19.69 4.17 19.60
CA ARG A 654 20.25 2.82 19.88
C ARG A 654 19.25 1.68 19.62
N ALA A 655 17.94 1.97 19.58
CA ALA A 655 16.93 0.98 19.23
C ALA A 655 16.95 0.59 17.74
N TYR A 656 17.64 1.37 16.88
CA TYR A 656 17.64 1.21 15.42
C TYR A 656 19.06 1.29 14.84
N PRO A 657 19.76 0.15 14.67
CA PRO A 657 21.12 0.13 14.14
C PRO A 657 21.30 0.83 12.77
N ALA A 658 20.27 0.82 11.91
CA ALA A 658 20.29 1.52 10.63
C ALA A 658 20.47 3.05 10.75
N LEU A 659 20.16 3.63 11.91
CA LEU A 659 20.26 5.08 12.17
C LEU A 659 21.58 5.48 12.85
N GLU A 660 22.50 4.55 13.10
CA GLU A 660 23.78 4.84 13.76
C GLU A 660 24.61 5.92 13.03
N PRO A 661 24.69 5.96 11.68
CA PRO A 661 25.37 7.05 10.97
C PRO A 661 24.73 8.43 11.25
N LEU A 662 23.39 8.48 11.29
CA LEU A 662 22.65 9.71 11.55
C LEU A 662 22.81 10.18 13.00
N TRP A 663 22.89 9.24 13.94
CA TRP A 663 23.22 9.52 15.33
C TRP A 663 24.64 10.05 15.50
N ALA A 664 25.62 9.48 14.80
CA ALA A 664 26.99 10.00 14.79
C ALA A 664 27.03 11.46 14.34
N VAL A 665 26.27 11.82 13.30
CA VAL A 665 26.15 13.22 12.85
C VAL A 665 25.52 14.12 13.91
N ILE A 666 24.45 13.70 14.60
CA ILE A 666 23.86 14.48 15.70
C ILE A 666 24.88 14.73 16.82
N ARG A 667 25.63 13.70 17.22
CA ARG A 667 26.69 13.83 18.25
C ARG A 667 27.76 14.83 17.82
N MET A 668 28.18 14.77 16.56
CA MET A 668 29.16 15.71 15.99
C MET A 668 28.64 17.15 15.99
N LEU A 669 27.39 17.38 15.58
CA LEU A 669 26.78 18.72 15.56
C LEU A 669 26.52 19.28 16.96
N ALA A 670 26.09 18.44 17.91
CA ALA A 670 25.83 18.86 19.28
C ALA A 670 27.10 19.17 20.07
N SER A 671 28.20 18.48 19.75
CA SER A 671 29.52 18.68 20.38
C SER A 671 30.38 19.68 19.62
N TYR A 672 29.79 20.42 18.67
CA TYR A 672 30.52 21.36 17.83
C TYR A 672 31.15 22.49 18.65
N GLY A 673 32.49 22.54 18.67
CA GLY A 673 33.27 23.49 19.46
C GLY A 673 33.69 22.99 20.85
N ASP A 674 33.34 21.75 21.23
CA ASP A 674 33.83 21.09 22.44
C ASP A 674 35.14 20.34 22.18
N ARG A 675 36.24 20.86 22.73
CA ARG A 675 37.59 20.27 22.59
C ARG A 675 37.72 18.88 23.22
N SER A 676 36.81 18.47 24.09
CA SER A 676 36.82 17.13 24.67
C SER A 676 36.37 16.04 23.70
N PHE A 677 35.66 16.41 22.63
CA PHE A 677 35.13 15.49 21.61
C PHE A 677 36.11 15.23 20.44
N ALA A 678 37.28 15.90 20.43
CA ALA A 678 38.25 15.82 19.34
C ALA A 678 38.76 14.39 19.06
N GLY A 679 38.92 13.56 20.10
CA GLY A 679 39.36 12.16 19.93
C GLY A 679 38.30 11.28 19.27
N ASP A 680 37.02 11.51 19.57
CA ASP A 680 35.90 10.78 18.93
C ASP A 680 35.70 11.24 17.48
N LEU A 681 35.91 12.53 17.18
CA LEU A 681 35.90 13.06 15.81
C LEU A 681 36.98 12.43 14.93
N GLU A 682 38.21 12.24 15.45
CA GLU A 682 39.31 11.58 14.71
C GLU A 682 39.00 10.10 14.44
N HIS A 683 38.31 9.42 15.35
CA HIS A 683 37.82 8.07 15.09
C HIS A 683 36.71 8.06 14.01
N LEU A 684 35.79 9.02 14.04
CA LEU A 684 34.68 9.13 13.09
C LEU A 684 35.11 9.55 11.68
N SER A 685 36.21 10.29 11.52
CA SER A 685 36.77 10.63 10.20
C SER A 685 37.26 9.40 9.44
N HIS A 686 37.59 8.31 10.14
CA HIS A 686 37.99 7.03 9.55
C HIS A 686 36.81 6.03 9.44
N SER A 687 35.56 6.51 9.56
CA SER A 687 34.37 5.68 9.41
C SER A 687 34.29 5.04 8.03
N LYS A 688 33.65 3.86 7.95
CA LYS A 688 33.29 3.23 6.66
C LYS A 688 32.18 3.99 5.93
N ASP A 689 31.41 4.80 6.65
CA ASP A 689 30.37 5.63 6.09
C ASP A 689 30.98 6.95 5.59
N ASP A 690 30.97 7.13 4.27
CA ASP A 690 31.55 8.28 3.56
C ASP A 690 30.91 9.62 3.99
N TYR A 691 29.61 9.63 4.32
CA TYR A 691 28.95 10.84 4.79
C TYR A 691 29.42 11.22 6.19
N VAL A 692 29.47 10.26 7.11
CA VAL A 692 29.98 10.48 8.48
C VAL A 692 31.43 10.92 8.47
N ALA A 693 32.27 10.27 7.66
CA ALA A 693 33.68 10.60 7.52
C ALA A 693 33.86 12.04 7.03
N LYS A 694 33.16 12.44 5.96
CA LYS A 694 33.21 13.80 5.41
C LYS A 694 32.76 14.86 6.42
N VAL A 695 31.67 14.62 7.14
CA VAL A 695 31.19 15.56 8.17
C VAL A 695 32.22 15.70 9.29
N ALA A 696 32.81 14.60 9.76
CA ALA A 696 33.85 14.61 10.79
C ALA A 696 35.11 15.37 10.34
N GLU A 697 35.58 15.12 9.11
CA GLU A 697 36.72 15.82 8.50
C GLU A 697 36.48 17.33 8.40
N SER A 698 35.30 17.75 7.96
CA SER A 698 34.93 19.16 7.87
C SER A 698 34.93 19.86 9.23
N ILE A 699 34.48 19.18 10.29
CA ILE A 699 34.49 19.70 11.67
C ILE A 699 35.91 19.77 12.21
N LEU A 700 36.72 18.72 12.06
CA LEU A 700 38.12 18.67 12.49
C LEU A 700 38.99 19.74 11.82
N ALA A 701 38.79 19.94 10.51
CA ALA A 701 39.53 20.95 9.76
C ALA A 701 39.34 22.36 10.36
N LYS A 702 38.17 22.65 10.93
CA LYS A 702 37.87 23.92 11.59
C LYS A 702 38.57 24.06 12.94
N GLU A 703 38.59 23.01 13.77
CA GLU A 703 39.19 23.07 15.11
C GLU A 703 40.72 23.19 15.10
N GLY A 704 41.38 22.69 14.05
CA GLY A 704 42.83 22.78 13.88
C GLY A 704 43.39 24.17 13.53
N GLN A 705 42.54 25.14 13.17
CA GLN A 705 42.97 26.48 12.77
C GLN A 705 42.56 27.56 13.77
N GLY A 706 43.51 28.01 14.59
CA GLY A 706 43.36 29.21 15.39
C GLY A 706 43.38 30.49 14.53
N ASN A 707 42.38 31.36 14.73
CA ASN A 707 42.34 32.80 14.39
C ASN A 707 42.96 33.25 13.04
N LEU A 708 42.42 32.81 11.90
CA LEU A 708 42.60 33.50 10.60
C LEU A 708 41.24 33.64 9.89
N THR A 709 40.78 34.89 9.74
CA THR A 709 39.35 35.26 9.60
C THR A 709 38.68 35.09 8.23
N GLU A 710 39.39 34.68 7.17
CA GLU A 710 38.79 34.51 5.83
C GLU A 710 38.70 33.04 5.37
N GLU A 711 39.68 32.18 5.68
CA GLU A 711 39.62 30.74 5.37
C GLU A 711 38.60 29.98 6.24
N SER A 712 38.29 30.50 7.44
CA SER A 712 37.33 29.88 8.35
C SER A 712 35.87 30.04 7.92
N ARG A 713 35.53 31.11 7.19
CA ARG A 713 34.16 31.33 6.66
C ARG A 713 33.87 30.40 5.47
N TRP A 714 34.85 30.24 4.57
CA TRP A 714 34.75 29.35 3.42
C TRP A 714 34.46 27.89 3.81
N ARG A 715 34.99 27.41 4.93
CA ARG A 715 34.77 26.02 5.42
C ARG A 715 33.51 25.84 6.26
N GLU A 716 32.98 26.90 6.87
CA GLU A 716 31.60 26.88 7.41
C GLU A 716 30.60 26.73 6.27
N ASP A 717 30.80 27.45 5.16
CA ASP A 717 29.99 27.31 3.95
C ASP A 717 30.08 25.89 3.37
N GLU A 718 31.25 25.26 3.37
CA GLU A 718 31.45 23.87 2.93
C GLU A 718 30.76 22.85 3.85
N LEU A 719 30.80 23.02 5.18
CA LEU A 719 30.05 22.18 6.13
C LEU A 719 28.54 22.39 5.96
N LEU A 720 28.09 23.63 5.77
CA LEU A 720 26.69 23.96 5.53
C LEU A 720 26.21 23.41 4.18
N GLU A 721 27.05 23.44 3.14
CA GLU A 721 26.81 22.78 1.86
C GLU A 721 26.76 21.26 2.04
N LEU A 722 27.66 20.64 2.81
CA LEU A 722 27.64 19.20 3.10
C LEU A 722 26.42 18.76 3.93
N LEU A 723 25.95 19.61 4.85
CA LEU A 723 24.75 19.35 5.65
C LEU A 723 23.46 19.62 4.86
N SER A 724 23.49 20.55 3.91
CA SER A 724 22.35 20.96 3.10
C SER A 724 22.30 20.31 1.72
N LEU A 725 23.34 19.53 1.34
CA LEU A 725 23.72 19.11 -0.01
C LEU A 725 22.64 19.33 -1.07
N LYS A 726 22.65 20.56 -1.62
CA LYS A 726 22.20 20.80 -2.98
C LYS A 726 22.95 19.79 -3.84
N GLY A 727 22.21 18.98 -4.59
CA GLY A 727 22.79 17.93 -5.42
C GLY A 727 24.00 18.45 -6.20
N LYS A 728 25.03 17.63 -6.31
CA LYS A 728 26.01 17.76 -7.38
C LYS A 728 25.23 17.61 -8.70
N GLU A 729 24.75 18.72 -9.23
CA GLU A 729 24.59 18.80 -10.67
C GLU A 729 25.98 18.85 -11.28
N ASP A 730 26.15 18.03 -12.31
CA ASP A 730 27.40 17.84 -13.00
C ASP A 730 28.10 19.16 -13.30
N THR A 731 29.40 19.12 -13.00
CA THR A 731 30.39 20.10 -13.38
C THR A 731 30.53 20.10 -14.91
N ILE A 732 29.58 20.68 -15.63
CA ILE A 732 29.72 21.05 -17.04
C ILE A 732 29.02 22.39 -17.29
N VAL A 733 29.57 23.49 -16.76
CA VAL A 733 29.83 24.72 -17.53
C VAL A 733 31.03 25.41 -16.86
N GLY A 734 32.03 25.75 -17.67
CA GLY A 734 33.37 26.07 -17.23
C GLY A 734 33.55 27.41 -16.50
N ASN A 735 34.67 27.46 -15.78
CA ASN A 735 35.50 28.61 -15.43
C ASN A 735 34.84 29.85 -14.79
N MET A 736 35.23 30.05 -13.53
CA MET A 736 35.20 31.28 -12.71
C MET A 736 33.81 31.75 -12.25
N LYS A 737 33.68 31.88 -10.92
CA LYS A 737 32.50 32.36 -10.18
C LYS A 737 32.13 33.79 -10.62
N GLU A 738 31.26 33.93 -11.61
CA GLU A 738 30.52 35.17 -11.85
C GLU A 738 29.31 35.24 -10.91
N LYS A 739 29.02 36.41 -10.33
CA LYS A 739 27.85 36.61 -9.46
C LYS A 739 26.56 36.48 -10.27
N GLN A 740 25.56 35.78 -9.75
CA GLN A 740 24.29 35.55 -10.45
C GLN A 740 23.11 36.06 -9.61
N THR A 741 22.12 36.68 -10.25
CA THR A 741 20.83 37.05 -9.66
C THR A 741 19.68 36.47 -10.49
N PHE A 742 18.62 36.01 -9.82
CA PHE A 742 17.44 35.42 -10.46
C PHE A 742 16.22 36.31 -10.28
N LYS A 743 15.42 36.44 -11.34
CA LYS A 743 14.14 37.16 -11.35
C LYS A 743 13.09 36.30 -12.04
N ASN A 744 11.96 36.12 -11.35
CA ASN A 744 10.88 35.28 -11.85
C ASN A 744 10.23 35.88 -13.12
N SER A 745 10.23 37.21 -13.25
CA SER A 745 9.53 37.96 -14.28
C SER A 745 10.04 39.41 -14.37
N LEU A 746 9.86 40.05 -15.52
CA LEU A 746 10.05 41.49 -15.75
C LEU A 746 8.83 42.34 -15.33
N VAL A 747 7.66 41.72 -15.20
CA VAL A 747 6.35 42.38 -15.06
C VAL A 747 5.77 42.20 -13.64
N TYR A 748 6.08 41.08 -12.98
CA TYR A 748 5.47 40.66 -11.73
C TYR A 748 6.47 40.69 -10.56
N PRO A 749 6.31 41.61 -9.59
CA PRO A 749 7.18 41.63 -8.43
C PRO A 749 7.07 40.41 -7.53
N VAL A 750 8.20 40.04 -6.91
CA VAL A 750 8.28 38.94 -5.96
C VAL A 750 7.30 39.19 -4.80
N GLY A 751 6.28 38.34 -4.68
CA GLY A 751 5.25 38.41 -3.64
C GLY A 751 4.03 39.28 -3.94
N ALA A 752 3.97 39.97 -5.09
CA ALA A 752 2.83 40.83 -5.46
C ALA A 752 1.75 40.06 -6.26
N LYS A 753 0.48 40.24 -5.90
CA LYS A 753 -0.69 39.69 -6.66
C LYS A 753 -1.12 40.56 -7.85
N HIS A 754 -0.50 41.73 -8.04
CA HIS A 754 -0.86 42.72 -9.06
C HIS A 754 0.38 43.04 -9.90
N VAL A 755 0.16 43.39 -11.17
CA VAL A 755 1.22 43.77 -12.11
C VAL A 755 1.82 45.11 -11.70
N ASP A 756 3.15 45.19 -11.60
CA ASP A 756 3.89 46.43 -11.38
C ASP A 756 5.25 46.36 -12.10
N VAL A 757 5.24 46.82 -13.34
CA VAL A 757 6.39 46.73 -14.26
C VAL A 757 7.52 47.66 -13.83
N GLU A 758 7.21 48.87 -13.36
CA GLU A 758 8.24 49.85 -13.00
C GLU A 758 8.99 49.43 -11.74
N ALA A 759 8.30 48.89 -10.72
CA ALA A 759 8.96 48.36 -9.53
C ALA A 759 9.89 47.17 -9.81
N GLN A 760 9.55 46.33 -10.80
CA GLN A 760 10.43 45.23 -11.23
C GLN A 760 11.60 45.71 -12.06
N LEU A 761 11.37 46.64 -12.98
CA LEU A 761 12.44 47.25 -13.75
C LEU A 761 13.42 47.95 -12.82
N ASP A 762 12.97 48.73 -11.84
CA ASP A 762 13.81 49.37 -10.83
C ASP A 762 14.69 48.34 -10.11
N SER A 763 14.13 47.20 -9.69
CA SER A 763 14.87 46.13 -9.03
C SER A 763 15.93 45.50 -9.94
N ILE A 764 15.60 45.28 -11.22
CA ILE A 764 16.53 44.72 -12.20
C ILE A 764 17.65 45.72 -12.51
N MET A 765 17.33 47.01 -12.66
CA MET A 765 18.33 48.05 -12.89
C MET A 765 19.24 48.23 -11.67
N GLN A 766 18.74 48.12 -10.44
CA GLN A 766 19.59 48.12 -9.24
C GLN A 766 20.59 46.96 -9.23
N ASP A 767 20.16 45.75 -9.64
CA ASP A 767 21.06 44.60 -9.74
C ASP A 767 22.12 44.80 -10.83
N ILE A 768 21.73 45.34 -12.00
CA ILE A 768 22.66 45.71 -13.08
C ILE A 768 23.67 46.75 -12.58
N CYS A 769 23.20 47.80 -11.90
CA CYS A 769 24.06 48.85 -11.33
C CYS A 769 25.05 48.29 -10.31
N SER A 770 24.62 47.36 -9.46
CA SER A 770 25.48 46.66 -8.51
C SER A 770 26.57 45.84 -9.22
N PHE A 771 26.24 45.18 -10.32
CA PHE A 771 27.19 44.40 -11.10
C PHE A 771 28.18 45.25 -11.91
N LEU A 772 27.71 46.35 -12.51
CA LEU A 772 28.55 47.31 -13.22
C LEU A 772 29.62 47.89 -12.30
N ASN A 773 29.25 48.28 -11.07
CA ASN A 773 30.18 48.81 -10.06
C ASN A 773 30.98 47.72 -9.32
N GLY A 774 30.63 46.44 -9.50
CA GLY A 774 31.18 45.30 -8.80
C GLY A 774 32.25 44.53 -9.60
N GLN A 775 32.14 43.20 -9.60
CA GLN A 775 33.02 42.31 -10.36
C GLN A 775 32.40 41.83 -11.69
N GLY A 776 31.26 42.43 -12.10
CA GLY A 776 30.39 41.85 -13.13
C GLY A 776 29.52 40.71 -12.59
N GLY A 777 28.56 40.26 -13.40
CA GLY A 777 27.62 39.18 -13.06
C GLY A 777 26.57 38.93 -14.14
N THR A 778 25.65 38.00 -13.87
CA THR A 778 24.54 37.67 -14.78
C THR A 778 23.20 37.82 -14.07
N VAL A 779 22.26 38.56 -14.68
CA VAL A 779 20.86 38.64 -14.23
C VAL A 779 20.00 37.71 -15.09
N TYR A 780 19.34 36.73 -14.50
CA TYR A 780 18.44 35.81 -15.20
C TYR A 780 16.98 36.23 -15.01
N ILE A 781 16.24 36.42 -16.10
CA ILE A 781 14.83 36.75 -16.11
C ILE A 781 14.02 35.55 -16.63
N GLY A 782 13.02 35.14 -15.87
CA GLY A 782 12.26 33.91 -16.09
C GLY A 782 12.80 32.72 -15.27
N MET A 783 13.58 32.98 -14.21
CA MET A 783 14.02 31.97 -13.24
C MET A 783 13.50 32.28 -11.84
N SER A 784 13.07 31.24 -11.13
CA SER A 784 12.71 31.36 -9.71
C SER A 784 13.91 31.80 -8.86
N ASP A 785 13.67 32.37 -7.68
CA ASP A 785 14.70 32.66 -6.67
C ASP A 785 15.57 31.42 -6.28
N LYS A 786 15.11 30.22 -6.63
CA LYS A 786 15.79 28.93 -6.43
C LYS A 786 16.56 28.43 -7.67
N GLY A 787 16.63 29.21 -8.76
CA GLY A 787 17.30 28.84 -10.01
C GLY A 787 16.48 27.95 -10.96
N VAL A 788 15.23 27.62 -10.63
CA VAL A 788 14.34 26.81 -11.49
C VAL A 788 13.77 27.68 -12.63
N PRO A 789 13.79 27.23 -13.90
CA PRO A 789 13.20 27.98 -15.02
C PRO A 789 11.68 28.06 -14.91
N VAL A 790 11.15 29.28 -14.82
CA VAL A 790 9.72 29.62 -14.81
C VAL A 790 9.25 30.02 -16.21
N GLY A 791 10.12 30.67 -16.98
CA GLY A 791 9.90 31.12 -18.35
C GLY A 791 9.27 32.50 -18.45
N ILE A 792 9.61 33.26 -19.50
CA ILE A 792 9.11 34.63 -19.72
C ILE A 792 7.77 34.72 -20.47
N GLN A 793 7.06 33.61 -20.66
CA GLN A 793 5.82 33.59 -21.47
C GLN A 793 4.74 34.52 -20.90
N ALA A 794 4.59 34.58 -19.58
CA ALA A 794 3.64 35.49 -18.94
C ALA A 794 3.99 36.98 -19.17
N ASP A 795 5.27 37.30 -19.36
CA ASP A 795 5.74 38.65 -19.64
C ASP A 795 5.48 39.01 -21.11
N LEU A 796 5.72 38.07 -22.04
CA LEU A 796 5.39 38.21 -23.46
C LEU A 796 3.88 38.44 -23.68
N ASP A 797 3.06 37.66 -22.97
CA ASP A 797 1.60 37.76 -23.04
C ASP A 797 1.11 39.12 -22.49
N TYR A 798 1.71 39.61 -21.40
CA TYR A 798 1.34 40.90 -20.81
C TYR A 798 1.80 42.09 -21.65
N LEU A 799 3.05 42.07 -22.12
CA LEU A 799 3.62 43.13 -22.96
C LEU A 799 3.15 43.06 -24.42
N CYS A 800 2.36 42.04 -24.77
CA CYS A 800 1.88 41.77 -26.13
C CYS A 800 3.02 41.79 -27.17
N CYS A 801 4.16 41.19 -26.83
CA CYS A 801 5.38 41.24 -27.64
C CYS A 801 5.94 39.84 -27.96
N ASN A 802 6.78 39.76 -28.98
CA ASN A 802 7.57 38.56 -29.27
C ASN A 802 8.96 38.70 -28.65
N LEU A 803 9.73 37.61 -28.62
CA LEU A 803 11.07 37.58 -28.01
C LEU A 803 12.00 38.70 -28.51
N ASP A 804 11.99 39.01 -29.81
CA ASP A 804 12.84 40.08 -30.35
C ASP A 804 12.42 41.48 -29.84
N LYS A 805 11.10 41.73 -29.71
CA LYS A 805 10.60 42.97 -29.12
C LYS A 805 10.84 43.04 -27.61
N TYR A 806 10.89 41.90 -26.94
CA TYR A 806 11.19 41.79 -25.52
C TYR A 806 12.65 42.15 -25.22
N GLU A 807 13.59 41.64 -26.01
CA GLU A 807 15.01 42.01 -25.95
C GLU A 807 15.23 43.50 -26.29
N LEU A 808 14.56 44.01 -27.34
CA LEU A 808 14.58 45.44 -27.66
C LEU A 808 14.06 46.31 -26.52
N PHE A 809 13.03 45.86 -25.81
CA PHE A 809 12.49 46.55 -24.65
C PHE A 809 13.52 46.64 -23.52
N LEU A 810 14.23 45.55 -23.24
CA LEU A 810 15.32 45.53 -22.24
C LEU A 810 16.44 46.49 -22.62
N HIS A 811 16.94 46.44 -23.86
CA HIS A 811 17.96 47.38 -24.34
C HIS A 811 17.51 48.84 -24.23
N GLN A 812 16.26 49.14 -24.58
CA GLN A 812 15.74 50.50 -24.46
C GLN A 812 15.75 50.97 -23.00
N ARG A 813 15.31 50.13 -22.06
CA ARG A 813 15.28 50.47 -20.63
C ARG A 813 16.66 50.59 -20.01
N ILE A 814 17.60 49.72 -20.40
CA ILE A 814 19.02 49.82 -19.98
C ILE A 814 19.65 51.10 -20.52
N LYS A 815 19.39 51.44 -21.78
CA LYS A 815 19.88 52.67 -22.41
C LYS A 815 19.32 53.93 -21.73
N GLU A 816 18.04 53.91 -21.36
CA GLU A 816 17.39 55.00 -20.60
C GLU A 816 17.99 55.14 -19.19
N ALA A 817 18.29 54.02 -18.52
CA ALA A 817 18.83 54.01 -17.16
C ALA A 817 20.33 54.35 -17.06
N PHE A 818 21.16 53.88 -17.99
CA PHE A 818 22.62 53.90 -17.88
C PHE A 818 23.35 54.55 -19.06
N GLY A 819 22.62 54.90 -20.13
CA GLY A 819 23.19 55.47 -21.34
C GLY A 819 23.70 54.44 -22.36
N GLU A 820 23.97 54.91 -23.57
CA GLU A 820 24.28 54.07 -24.73
C GLU A 820 25.63 53.34 -24.64
N GLU A 821 26.58 53.85 -23.86
CA GLU A 821 27.89 53.20 -23.69
C GLU A 821 27.78 51.93 -22.83
N VAL A 822 26.90 51.93 -21.83
CA VAL A 822 26.68 50.79 -20.93
C VAL A 822 25.80 49.73 -21.58
N ASP A 823 24.75 50.14 -22.30
CA ASP A 823 23.88 49.22 -23.03
C ASP A 823 24.66 48.33 -24.02
N ARG A 824 25.66 48.91 -24.72
CA ARG A 824 26.50 48.17 -25.67
C ARG A 824 27.43 47.13 -25.03
N THR A 825 27.69 47.22 -23.73
CA THR A 825 28.57 46.26 -23.03
C THR A 825 27.80 45.11 -22.41
N ILE A 826 26.49 45.26 -22.17
CA ILE A 826 25.63 44.21 -21.64
C ILE A 826 25.20 43.29 -22.77
N GLN A 827 25.42 41.98 -22.60
CA GLN A 827 24.98 40.96 -23.57
C GLN A 827 23.71 40.30 -23.05
N ILE A 828 22.68 40.20 -23.89
CA ILE A 828 21.45 39.48 -23.56
C ILE A 828 21.48 38.13 -24.29
N GLU A 829 21.53 37.04 -23.53
CA GLU A 829 21.56 35.68 -24.05
C GLU A 829 20.25 34.95 -23.77
N ARG A 830 19.68 34.36 -24.82
CA ARG A 830 18.50 33.50 -24.71
C ARG A 830 18.90 32.09 -24.34
N LYS A 831 18.38 31.58 -23.22
CA LYS A 831 18.59 30.19 -22.78
C LYS A 831 17.27 29.43 -22.79
N GLN A 832 17.26 28.29 -23.49
CA GLN A 832 16.09 27.43 -23.60
C GLN A 832 16.23 26.23 -22.65
N PHE A 833 15.27 26.09 -21.74
CA PHE A 833 15.17 24.98 -20.79
C PHE A 833 13.87 24.23 -21.05
N GLY A 834 13.92 23.20 -21.89
CA GLY A 834 12.73 22.48 -22.36
C GLY A 834 11.80 23.38 -23.20
N ASP A 835 10.56 23.54 -22.75
CA ASP A 835 9.55 24.42 -23.36
C ASP A 835 9.60 25.87 -22.84
N LYS A 836 10.49 26.18 -21.89
CA LYS A 836 10.61 27.50 -21.26
C LYS A 836 11.81 28.29 -21.79
N VAL A 837 11.60 29.57 -22.01
CA VAL A 837 12.64 30.53 -22.44
C VAL A 837 13.00 31.45 -21.28
N VAL A 838 14.30 31.61 -21.01
CA VAL A 838 14.88 32.49 -19.99
C VAL A 838 15.84 33.46 -20.67
N GLU A 839 15.83 34.72 -20.27
CA GLU A 839 16.78 35.75 -20.74
C GLU A 839 17.89 35.94 -19.70
N ALA A 840 19.14 35.89 -20.13
CA ALA A 840 20.32 36.07 -19.28
C ALA A 840 21.06 37.34 -19.68
N LEU A 841 21.06 38.35 -18.82
CA LEU A 841 21.78 39.60 -19.02
C LEU A 841 23.17 39.48 -18.41
N VAL A 842 24.18 39.33 -19.25
CA VAL A 842 25.59 39.29 -18.87
C VAL A 842 26.10 40.73 -18.73
N VAL A 843 26.33 41.15 -17.49
CA VAL A 843 26.72 42.50 -17.11
C VAL A 843 28.20 42.52 -16.74
N PRO A 844 29.07 43.17 -17.53
CA PRO A 844 30.49 43.26 -17.21
C PRO A 844 30.75 44.28 -16.10
N ARG A 845 31.95 44.25 -15.52
CA ARG A 845 32.43 45.36 -14.69
C ARG A 845 32.68 46.59 -15.57
N PHE A 846 32.21 47.75 -15.12
CA PHE A 846 32.44 49.04 -15.78
C PHE A 846 33.49 49.84 -15.00
N ASP A 847 34.48 50.40 -15.71
CA ASP A 847 35.65 51.04 -15.06
C ASP A 847 35.33 52.40 -14.41
N ARG A 848 34.15 52.97 -14.69
CA ARG A 848 33.65 54.22 -14.10
C ARG A 848 32.46 53.91 -13.20
N GLU A 849 32.33 54.68 -12.12
CA GLU A 849 31.17 54.57 -11.23
C GLU A 849 29.89 54.94 -12.00
N VAL A 850 28.94 54.00 -12.00
CA VAL A 850 27.63 54.13 -12.65
C VAL A 850 26.61 54.37 -11.56
N GLU A 851 25.89 55.48 -11.63
CA GLU A 851 24.81 55.79 -10.69
C GLU A 851 23.45 55.46 -11.35
N TYR A 852 22.56 54.83 -10.59
CA TYR A 852 21.17 54.61 -10.98
C TYR A 852 20.26 55.45 -10.10
N HIS A 853 19.41 56.26 -10.71
CA HIS A 853 18.33 56.98 -10.03
C HIS A 853 17.00 56.37 -10.47
N SER A 854 16.33 55.67 -9.56
CA SER A 854 14.95 55.22 -9.78
C SER A 854 14.05 56.44 -9.99
N GLU A 855 13.07 56.34 -10.89
CA GLU A 855 12.11 57.43 -11.16
C GLU A 855 10.99 57.55 -10.10
N ASN A 856 11.18 57.00 -8.89
CA ASN A 856 10.23 57.07 -7.78
C ASN A 856 10.63 58.01 -6.63
#